data_AF-A0A8X7MYE1-F1
#
_entry.id   AF-A0A8X7MYE1-F1
#
_cell.length_a   1.000
_cell.length_b   1.000
_cell.length_c   1.000
_cell.angle_alpha   90.00
_cell.angle_beta   90.00
_cell.angle_gamma   90.00
#
_symmetry.space_group_name_H-M   'P 1'
#
loop_
_entity.id
_entity.type
_entity.pdbx_description
1 polymer ?
#
loop_
_entity_poly.entity_id
_entity_poly.type
_entity_poly.pdbx_seq_one_letter_code
_entity_poly.pdbx_strand_id
1 'polypeptide(L)'
;MFGSSSSKRASAPGSMGGADPGPTGSDVWFQPDDTFRSFCALLEAPAVSHAHMALIGPEALTASIATYTGALHYDHVAEFVKLIANSPCLWASIHPDAHGASDEGRQTLSSGAPALPSLRDRADQIIQAIAQAVKARIDLSMRARQNSTGWQTRRIVSHWISTMLSNSQNDVSELADSQDLEMPFELQSLKGLSIARLAICTGLLAGLQGAQVQWEKQARLGLDVRYHVKLAEVGWVAAFGACLEIIDALNAEEQLSAAVMPLHCAVQVMPFINSRRLEALSGDILLRIVADRLLLPIESSQLLHSLGQDVKKGNDGKLLLDPSSITARRLQTLQTNDAFRTIAPLSRILSGTLARLVRKLSPEDMSARLFGVVTETKDVASTDATNVVSSLGPPAGGDGVAPLSAPLTLLRRLHAYARTLESGWWSGELATCAESDLAETTKPVTKELWTVFKTILFSYTMIFDSLVDAVVDMCPSPTITIPAPTPSSFSSTTATSSESRWGPASTSNIPTPYLQCMHAVLSTYAHMYWITSTFGHDGFDVYRSVFYSALDVIGRDGEACVGVLEAMVPHLSYGPDRLQETSATYFMLVSEQVVALLPSEIIKGLVLKICRPYLGNNTNKDAFESAHSVILSIFAHDKEVAEDLAPFYIELLISIFPSQLSAGQFEHAFTTVMSAIADRDDALAWWGMELLANTIEQERDQERGPADVGGAAGAVATTALPSSSRQLELQLVYAAQISTVNLVLLRSVLDKVRRYILRYPSAPMTLVGLVPGLESGKPSSDRDTAGASSSTLPSSTISAPVTAAAARQRLCEKAFDALSGLDASTREEGLRWWLDNRASFGV
;
A
#
# COMPACT_ATOMS: atom_id res chain seq x y z
N MET A 1 36.05 37.95 -32.94
CA MET A 1 36.02 39.39 -33.24
C MET A 1 36.28 40.16 -31.94
N PHE A 2 37.29 41.03 -31.99
CA PHE A 2 37.69 42.17 -31.15
C PHE A 2 36.76 42.57 -29.96
N GLY A 3 37.23 43.04 -28.80
CA GLY A 3 38.53 43.58 -28.38
C GLY A 3 38.64 43.53 -26.83
N SER A 4 39.84 43.50 -26.23
CA SER A 4 40.77 44.61 -26.04
C SER A 4 40.16 45.77 -25.25
N SER A 5 40.48 45.84 -23.95
CA SER A 5 40.45 47.10 -23.20
C SER A 5 41.76 47.27 -22.42
N SER A 6 42.36 48.43 -22.67
CA SER A 6 43.66 48.87 -22.19
C SER A 6 43.59 49.50 -20.81
N SER A 7 44.57 49.14 -19.98
CA SER A 7 45.42 49.99 -19.12
C SER A 7 44.92 51.41 -18.76
N LYS A 8 44.75 51.63 -17.44
CA LYS A 8 45.06 52.91 -16.76
C LYS A 8 45.86 52.64 -15.46
N ARG A 9 47.15 53.00 -15.50
CA ARG A 9 47.97 53.52 -14.38
C ARG A 9 47.24 54.72 -13.73
N ALA A 10 47.45 55.15 -12.49
CA ALA A 10 48.22 54.71 -11.33
C ALA A 10 47.79 55.61 -10.16
N SER A 11 47.78 55.09 -8.93
CA SER A 11 47.99 55.88 -7.70
C SER A 11 48.44 54.95 -6.58
N ALA A 12 49.67 55.14 -6.11
CA ALA A 12 50.24 54.60 -4.87
C ALA A 12 51.07 55.74 -4.23
N PRO A 13 51.48 55.71 -2.94
CA PRO A 13 51.33 54.63 -1.96
C PRO A 13 50.76 55.10 -0.60
N GLY A 14 50.06 54.20 0.11
CA GLY A 14 49.77 54.31 1.53
C GLY A 14 50.45 53.16 2.26
N SER A 15 51.33 53.51 3.19
CA SER A 15 52.25 52.65 3.94
C SER A 15 51.66 51.31 4.41
N MET A 16 52.41 50.24 4.11
CA MET A 16 52.26 48.89 4.64
C MET A 16 52.24 48.89 6.18
N GLY A 17 51.12 48.44 6.75
CA GLY A 17 51.12 47.66 7.99
C GLY A 17 51.07 46.19 7.59
N GLY A 18 52.01 45.39 8.09
CA GLY A 18 52.16 43.98 7.73
C GLY A 18 50.85 43.21 7.90
N ALA A 19 50.31 42.73 6.78
CA ALA A 19 49.38 41.62 6.81
C ALA A 19 50.23 40.35 6.90
N ASP A 20 50.08 39.62 8.00
CA ASP A 20 50.52 38.23 8.10
C ASP A 20 50.08 37.47 6.84
N PRO A 21 50.93 36.61 6.25
CA PRO A 21 50.47 35.71 5.22
C PRO A 21 49.40 34.82 5.85
N GLY A 22 48.17 34.88 5.33
CA GLY A 22 47.12 33.95 5.74
C GLY A 22 47.62 32.50 5.65
N PRO A 23 47.06 31.60 6.48
CA PRO A 23 47.61 30.26 6.70
C PRO A 23 47.93 29.58 5.37
N THR A 24 49.15 29.08 5.28
CA THR A 24 49.58 28.27 4.14
C THR A 24 48.68 27.03 4.08
N GLY A 25 48.45 26.46 2.89
CA GLY A 25 47.52 25.34 2.73
C GLY A 25 47.83 24.09 3.57
N SER A 26 49.00 24.02 4.22
CA SER A 26 49.42 23.01 5.19
C SER A 26 48.86 23.22 6.60
N ASP A 27 48.58 24.45 7.02
CA ASP A 27 48.14 24.78 8.40
C ASP A 27 46.68 24.39 8.68
N VAL A 28 45.94 24.01 7.64
CA VAL A 28 44.52 23.60 7.72
C VAL A 28 44.37 22.14 8.15
N TRP A 29 45.40 21.31 7.97
CA TRP A 29 45.36 19.88 8.25
C TRP A 29 45.99 19.56 9.60
N PHE A 30 45.38 18.63 10.33
CA PHE A 30 45.90 18.15 11.61
C PHE A 30 47.23 17.40 11.39
N GLN A 31 48.22 17.75 12.21
CA GLN A 31 49.53 17.08 12.24
C GLN A 31 49.57 16.09 13.41
N PRO A 32 50.05 14.85 13.21
CA PRO A 32 50.14 13.84 14.28
C PRO A 32 50.92 14.34 15.51
N ASP A 33 50.23 14.43 16.66
CA ASP A 33 50.81 14.75 17.97
C ASP A 33 50.94 13.49 18.86
N ASP A 34 51.46 13.65 20.07
CA ASP A 34 51.69 12.54 20.99
C ASP A 34 50.37 11.91 21.49
N THR A 35 49.29 12.69 21.53
CA THR A 35 47.94 12.22 21.84
C THR A 35 47.41 11.30 20.74
N PHE A 36 47.55 11.69 19.47
CA PHE A 36 47.20 10.87 18.33
C PHE A 36 48.02 9.58 18.28
N ARG A 37 49.34 9.64 18.54
CA ARG A 37 50.20 8.44 18.58
C ARG A 37 49.78 7.47 19.68
N SER A 38 49.46 8.00 20.87
CA SER A 38 48.97 7.21 22.00
C SER A 38 47.61 6.56 21.69
N PHE A 39 46.73 7.28 21.00
CA PHE A 39 45.47 6.74 20.53
C PHE A 39 45.65 5.63 19.49
N CYS A 40 46.57 5.79 18.54
CA CYS A 40 46.91 4.74 17.57
C CYS A 40 47.47 3.50 18.27
N ALA A 41 48.40 3.66 19.21
CA ALA A 41 48.95 2.54 19.98
C ALA A 41 47.86 1.76 20.75
N LEU A 42 46.81 2.45 21.22
CA LEU A 42 45.67 1.80 21.86
C LEU A 42 44.81 1.00 20.87
N LEU A 43 44.64 1.48 19.64
CA LEU A 43 43.92 0.75 18.58
C LEU A 43 44.73 -0.47 18.08
N GLU A 44 46.06 -0.40 18.09
CA GLU A 44 46.93 -1.53 17.71
C GLU A 44 46.97 -2.65 18.76
N ALA A 45 46.47 -2.38 19.98
CA ALA A 45 46.46 -3.34 21.07
C ALA A 45 45.62 -4.59 20.74
N PRO A 46 45.92 -5.75 21.35
CA PRO A 46 45.12 -6.96 21.19
C PRO A 46 43.72 -6.81 21.79
N ALA A 47 42.77 -7.67 21.39
CA ALA A 47 41.37 -7.63 21.83
C ALA A 47 41.20 -7.69 23.37
N VAL A 48 42.10 -8.39 24.07
CA VAL A 48 42.12 -8.47 25.54
C VAL A 48 42.36 -7.12 26.23
N SER A 49 42.89 -6.13 25.52
CA SER A 49 43.15 -4.77 26.04
C SER A 49 41.95 -3.81 25.89
N HIS A 50 40.79 -4.29 25.45
CA HIS A 50 39.58 -3.49 25.24
C HIS A 50 39.16 -2.65 26.45
N ALA A 51 39.46 -3.10 27.67
CA ALA A 51 39.16 -2.38 28.91
C ALA A 51 39.76 -0.96 28.92
N HIS A 52 40.95 -0.78 28.36
CA HIS A 52 41.59 0.54 28.24
C HIS A 52 40.87 1.46 27.25
N MET A 53 40.31 0.89 26.20
CA MET A 53 39.52 1.65 25.22
C MET A 53 38.15 2.03 25.77
N ALA A 54 37.55 1.18 26.62
CA ALA A 54 36.30 1.51 27.29
C ALA A 54 36.40 2.74 28.21
N LEU A 55 37.58 3.04 28.75
CA LEU A 55 37.83 4.22 29.60
C LEU A 55 37.69 5.56 28.85
N ILE A 56 37.85 5.58 27.52
CA ILE A 56 37.68 6.80 26.72
C ILE A 56 36.20 7.25 26.72
N GLY A 57 35.27 6.31 26.84
CA GLY A 57 33.84 6.55 26.70
C GLY A 57 33.39 6.65 25.22
N PRO A 58 32.13 6.30 24.91
CA PRO A 58 31.66 6.16 23.53
C PRO A 58 31.64 7.48 22.75
N GLU A 59 31.27 8.59 23.40
CA GLU A 59 31.19 9.91 22.76
C GLU A 59 32.57 10.45 22.40
N ALA A 60 33.54 10.37 23.33
CA ALA A 60 34.89 10.85 23.08
C ALA A 60 35.63 9.96 22.08
N LEU A 61 35.37 8.65 22.08
CA LEU A 61 35.91 7.75 21.05
C LEU A 61 35.38 8.11 19.66
N THR A 62 34.06 8.29 19.53
CA THR A 62 33.41 8.71 18.28
C THR A 62 33.97 10.04 17.79
N ALA A 63 34.08 11.04 18.69
CA ALA A 63 34.62 12.36 18.37
C ALA A 63 36.11 12.32 17.97
N SER A 64 36.91 11.49 18.64
CA SER A 64 38.33 11.31 18.33
C SER A 64 38.52 10.71 16.94
N ILE A 65 37.81 9.61 16.64
CA ILE A 65 37.83 8.97 15.32
C ILE A 65 37.36 9.96 14.25
N ALA A 66 36.25 10.68 14.48
CA ALA A 66 35.73 11.66 13.55
C ALA A 66 36.74 12.78 13.23
N THR A 67 37.36 13.33 14.29
CA THR A 67 38.31 14.43 14.20
C THR A 67 39.55 14.02 13.42
N TYR A 68 40.21 12.93 13.82
CA TYR A 68 41.44 12.49 13.17
C TYR A 68 41.19 12.04 11.72
N THR A 69 40.14 11.25 11.47
CA THR A 69 39.83 10.77 10.11
C THR A 69 39.51 11.94 9.15
N GLY A 70 38.79 12.96 9.63
CA GLY A 70 38.44 14.13 8.83
C GLY A 70 39.60 15.11 8.62
N ALA A 71 40.44 15.33 9.63
CA ALA A 71 41.41 16.42 9.67
C ALA A 71 42.85 16.04 9.29
N LEU A 72 43.24 14.75 9.37
CA LEU A 72 44.61 14.32 9.05
C LEU A 72 45.01 14.59 7.58
N HIS A 73 46.31 14.81 7.36
CA HIS A 73 46.88 14.82 6.01
C HIS A 73 46.78 13.42 5.36
N TYR A 74 46.73 13.37 4.02
CA TYR A 74 46.42 12.14 3.27
C TYR A 74 47.32 10.95 3.61
N ASP A 75 48.61 11.20 3.81
CA ASP A 75 49.59 10.16 4.10
C ASP A 75 49.28 9.44 5.42
N HIS A 76 48.79 10.18 6.42
CA HIS A 76 48.44 9.64 7.74
C HIS A 76 47.00 9.10 7.81
N VAL A 77 46.06 9.65 7.01
CA VAL A 77 44.69 9.11 6.94
C VAL A 77 44.70 7.66 6.46
N ALA A 78 45.55 7.32 5.49
CA ALA A 78 45.62 5.96 4.95
C ALA A 78 45.95 4.93 6.04
N GLU A 79 47.01 5.19 6.82
CA GLU A 79 47.45 4.33 7.93
C GLU A 79 46.38 4.27 9.03
N PHE A 80 45.79 5.41 9.38
CA PHE A 80 44.79 5.48 10.45
C PHE A 80 43.48 4.74 10.08
N VAL A 81 43.03 4.82 8.83
CA VAL A 81 41.85 4.07 8.37
C VAL A 81 42.12 2.57 8.37
N LYS A 82 43.32 2.18 7.92
CA LYS A 82 43.75 0.78 7.98
C LYS A 82 43.76 0.29 9.42
N LEU A 83 44.21 1.12 10.36
CA LEU A 83 44.20 0.80 11.78
C LEU A 83 42.77 0.65 12.33
N ILE A 84 41.85 1.57 12.01
CA ILE A 84 40.43 1.46 12.40
C ILE A 84 39.82 0.17 11.86
N ALA A 85 40.10 -0.21 10.61
CA ALA A 85 39.56 -1.41 9.99
C ALA A 85 40.12 -2.70 10.62
N ASN A 86 41.40 -2.72 10.98
CA ASN A 86 42.10 -3.92 11.44
C ASN A 86 42.22 -4.07 12.96
N SER A 87 41.79 -3.07 13.74
CA SER A 87 41.99 -3.03 15.19
C SER A 87 41.21 -4.14 15.93
N PRO A 88 41.88 -5.13 16.53
CA PRO A 88 41.21 -6.17 17.33
C PRO A 88 40.62 -5.60 18.62
N CYS A 89 41.31 -4.63 19.23
CA CYS A 89 40.83 -3.91 20.41
C CYS A 89 39.55 -3.14 20.11
N LEU A 90 39.48 -2.40 19.00
CA LEU A 90 38.32 -1.61 18.61
C LEU A 90 37.07 -2.44 18.40
N TRP A 91 37.21 -3.57 17.70
CA TRP A 91 36.11 -4.41 17.28
C TRP A 91 35.77 -5.54 18.25
N ALA A 92 36.48 -5.64 19.38
CA ALA A 92 36.11 -6.53 20.47
C ALA A 92 34.67 -6.25 20.94
N SER A 93 33.86 -7.30 21.02
CA SER A 93 32.43 -7.21 21.34
C SER A 93 31.97 -8.35 22.26
N ILE A 94 30.82 -8.18 22.92
CA ILE A 94 30.17 -9.26 23.68
C ILE A 94 29.55 -10.29 22.73
N HIS A 95 29.67 -11.57 23.08
CA HIS A 95 29.04 -12.67 22.34
C HIS A 95 27.50 -12.65 22.42
N PRO A 96 26.78 -13.03 21.33
CA PRO A 96 25.32 -13.04 21.28
C PRO A 96 24.63 -13.81 22.43
N ASP A 97 25.17 -14.95 22.84
CA ASP A 97 24.57 -15.80 23.88
C ASP A 97 24.64 -15.20 25.31
N ALA A 98 25.40 -14.12 25.51
CA ALA A 98 25.42 -13.40 26.79
C ALA A 98 24.17 -12.53 27.02
N HIS A 99 23.29 -12.38 26.02
CA HIS A 99 22.05 -11.61 26.14
C HIS A 99 20.99 -12.26 27.06
N GLY A 100 21.14 -13.55 27.41
CA GLY A 100 20.25 -14.28 28.31
C GLY A 100 20.65 -14.28 29.80
N ALA A 101 21.81 -13.74 30.15
CA ALA A 101 22.22 -13.60 31.55
C ALA A 101 21.51 -12.40 32.18
N SER A 102 21.01 -12.55 33.42
CA SER A 102 20.41 -11.47 34.21
C SER A 102 21.32 -10.23 34.25
N ASP A 103 20.74 -9.03 34.44
CA ASP A 103 21.51 -7.77 34.59
C ASP A 103 22.60 -7.83 35.68
N GLU A 104 22.52 -8.80 36.61
CA GLU A 104 23.57 -9.10 37.59
C GLU A 104 24.82 -9.76 36.99
N GLY A 105 24.70 -10.49 35.87
CA GLY A 105 25.83 -11.06 35.11
C GLY A 105 26.47 -10.11 34.11
N ARG A 106 25.83 -8.96 33.81
CA ARG A 106 26.45 -7.84 33.07
C ARG A 106 27.42 -7.04 33.94
N GLN A 107 27.30 -7.16 35.26
CA GLN A 107 28.13 -6.46 36.20
C GLN A 107 29.31 -7.35 36.58
N THR A 108 30.50 -6.87 36.21
CA THR A 108 31.82 -7.37 36.62
C THR A 108 32.31 -8.64 35.92
N LEU A 109 33.10 -8.46 34.86
CA LEU A 109 34.38 -9.18 34.84
C LEU A 109 35.08 -8.81 36.16
N SER A 110 35.67 -9.78 36.86
CA SER A 110 36.25 -9.67 38.21
C SER A 110 37.31 -8.56 38.42
N SER A 111 37.56 -7.72 37.42
CA SER A 111 38.53 -6.62 37.35
C SER A 111 37.94 -5.20 37.45
N GLY A 112 36.62 -5.00 37.52
CA GLY A 112 36.03 -3.65 37.61
C GLY A 112 36.08 -2.84 36.30
N ALA A 113 36.36 -3.49 35.17
CA ALA A 113 36.33 -2.87 33.83
C ALA A 113 34.88 -2.68 33.33
N PRO A 114 34.60 -1.66 32.48
CA PRO A 114 33.29 -1.50 31.85
C PRO A 114 32.94 -2.69 30.96
N ALA A 115 31.64 -3.01 30.84
CA ALA A 115 31.17 -4.05 29.92
C ALA A 115 31.56 -3.71 28.47
N LEU A 116 31.97 -4.73 27.71
CA LEU A 116 32.21 -4.63 26.27
C LEU A 116 30.93 -4.13 25.56
N PRO A 117 31.03 -3.28 24.51
CA PRO A 117 29.87 -2.92 23.71
C PRO A 117 29.39 -4.11 22.88
N SER A 118 28.13 -4.07 22.45
CA SER A 118 27.69 -4.99 21.40
C SER A 118 28.36 -4.64 20.07
N LEU A 119 28.50 -5.62 19.18
CA LEU A 119 29.03 -5.37 17.84
C LEU A 119 28.20 -4.31 17.07
N ARG A 120 26.89 -4.27 17.31
CA ARG A 120 26.01 -3.25 16.75
C ARG A 120 26.36 -1.85 17.25
N ASP A 121 26.48 -1.67 18.56
CA ASP A 121 26.81 -0.37 19.15
C ASP A 121 28.15 0.14 18.66
N ARG A 122 29.12 -0.78 18.49
CA ARG A 122 30.42 -0.43 17.92
C ARG A 122 30.29 -0.01 16.45
N ALA A 123 29.56 -0.77 15.63
CA ALA A 123 29.34 -0.43 14.23
C ALA A 123 28.66 0.95 14.09
N ASP A 124 27.64 1.24 14.89
CA ASP A 124 26.94 2.54 14.88
C ASP A 124 27.85 3.69 15.29
N GLN A 125 28.71 3.51 16.31
CA GLN A 125 29.72 4.50 16.68
C GLN A 125 30.68 4.80 15.53
N ILE A 126 31.15 3.77 14.82
CA ILE A 126 32.05 3.96 13.66
C ILE A 126 31.31 4.62 12.50
N ILE A 127 30.09 4.20 12.18
CA ILE A 127 29.26 4.83 11.14
C ILE A 127 29.07 6.32 11.46
N GLN A 128 28.72 6.65 12.70
CA GLN A 128 28.55 8.03 13.15
C GLN A 128 29.86 8.84 13.07
N ALA A 129 30.98 8.27 13.55
CA ALA A 129 32.28 8.92 13.52
C ALA A 129 32.72 9.24 12.08
N ILE A 130 32.59 8.27 11.17
CA ILE A 130 32.96 8.47 9.77
C ILE A 130 32.00 9.44 9.08
N ALA A 131 30.70 9.40 9.38
CA ALA A 131 29.74 10.38 8.85
C ALA A 131 30.05 11.82 9.29
N GLN A 132 30.50 12.01 10.53
CA GLN A 132 31.00 13.30 11.02
C GLN A 132 32.33 13.69 10.35
N ALA A 133 33.25 12.73 10.16
CA ALA A 133 34.51 12.93 9.47
C ALA A 133 34.32 13.43 8.03
N VAL A 134 33.32 12.91 7.30
CA VAL A 134 32.98 13.38 5.94
C VAL A 134 32.68 14.88 5.94
N LYS A 135 31.83 15.34 6.88
CA LYS A 135 31.45 16.76 6.98
C LYS A 135 32.66 17.62 7.31
N ALA A 136 33.44 17.22 8.31
CA ALA A 136 34.68 17.89 8.68
C ALA A 136 35.66 17.95 7.50
N ARG A 137 35.81 16.85 6.75
CA ARG A 137 36.68 16.78 5.59
C ARG A 137 36.28 17.76 4.51
N ILE A 138 34.98 17.85 4.20
CA ILE A 138 34.48 18.76 3.16
C ILE A 138 34.72 20.21 3.59
N ASP A 139 34.42 20.57 4.84
CA ASP A 139 34.62 21.92 5.35
C ASP A 139 36.11 22.32 5.35
N LEU A 140 37.00 21.44 5.81
CA LEU A 140 38.45 21.69 5.79
C LEU A 140 38.98 21.78 4.35
N SER A 141 38.48 20.94 3.45
CA SER A 141 38.83 20.97 2.02
C SER A 141 38.46 22.30 1.38
N MET A 142 37.28 22.83 1.71
CA MET A 142 36.83 24.14 1.26
C MET A 142 37.73 25.24 1.84
N ARG A 143 38.02 25.23 3.15
CA ARG A 143 38.89 26.23 3.80
C ARG A 143 40.30 26.25 3.22
N ALA A 144 40.89 25.07 2.99
CA ALA A 144 42.20 24.92 2.33
C ALA A 144 42.24 25.51 0.91
N ARG A 145 41.07 25.74 0.30
CA ARG A 145 40.90 26.35 -1.02
C ARG A 145 40.11 27.66 -0.97
N GLN A 146 40.30 28.45 0.10
CA GLN A 146 39.67 29.78 0.25
C GLN A 146 38.14 29.73 0.07
N ASN A 147 37.51 28.68 0.62
CA ASN A 147 36.09 28.37 0.51
C ASN A 147 35.58 28.08 -0.92
N SER A 148 36.46 27.68 -1.84
CA SER A 148 36.09 27.26 -3.19
C SER A 148 35.39 25.90 -3.21
N THR A 149 34.33 25.77 -4.02
CA THR A 149 33.63 24.51 -4.34
C THR A 149 34.03 23.94 -5.71
N GLY A 150 35.09 24.49 -6.30
CA GLY A 150 35.60 24.15 -7.62
C GLY A 150 36.26 22.77 -7.72
N TRP A 151 36.79 22.46 -8.91
CA TRP A 151 37.35 21.14 -9.23
C TRP A 151 38.45 20.67 -8.28
N GLN A 152 39.32 21.56 -7.80
CA GLN A 152 40.41 21.18 -6.89
C GLN A 152 39.89 20.70 -5.52
N THR A 153 38.86 21.35 -4.96
CA THR A 153 38.22 20.93 -3.70
C THR A 153 37.52 19.58 -3.87
N ARG A 154 36.82 19.38 -5.00
CA ARG A 154 36.23 18.09 -5.33
C ARG A 154 37.30 17.00 -5.43
N ARG A 155 38.43 17.27 -6.08
CA ARG A 155 39.53 16.29 -6.21
C ARG A 155 40.10 15.89 -4.86
N ILE A 156 40.26 16.84 -3.93
CA ILE A 156 40.73 16.61 -2.55
C ILE A 156 39.79 15.64 -1.82
N VAL A 157 38.47 15.89 -1.86
CA VAL A 157 37.47 15.04 -1.24
C VAL A 157 37.38 13.67 -1.91
N SER A 158 37.37 13.61 -3.25
CA SER A 158 37.40 12.35 -4.00
C SER A 158 38.61 11.50 -3.66
N HIS A 159 39.80 12.12 -3.60
CA HIS A 159 41.02 11.40 -3.26
C HIS A 159 40.96 10.84 -1.84
N TRP A 160 40.48 11.63 -0.87
CA TRP A 160 40.28 11.15 0.49
C TRP A 160 39.29 9.98 0.56
N ILE A 161 38.14 10.04 -0.13
CA ILE A 161 37.20 8.92 -0.19
C ILE A 161 37.86 7.68 -0.81
N SER A 162 38.60 7.83 -1.91
CA SER A 162 39.36 6.72 -2.51
C SER A 162 40.36 6.12 -1.51
N THR A 163 41.06 6.95 -0.75
CA THR A 163 41.98 6.50 0.31
C THR A 163 41.24 5.74 1.41
N MET A 164 40.08 6.22 1.86
CA MET A 164 39.25 5.53 2.85
C MET A 164 38.83 4.14 2.36
N LEU A 165 38.37 4.04 1.10
CA LEU A 165 37.92 2.80 0.49
C LEU A 165 39.06 1.81 0.22
N SER A 166 40.24 2.27 -0.21
CA SER A 166 41.37 1.38 -0.51
C SER A 166 42.03 0.82 0.75
N ASN A 167 42.06 1.61 1.84
CA ASN A 167 42.75 1.22 3.07
C ASN A 167 41.85 0.48 4.08
N SER A 168 40.56 0.30 3.76
CA SER A 168 39.63 -0.53 4.53
C SER A 168 39.34 -1.88 3.86
N GLN A 169 40.06 -2.25 2.79
CA GLN A 169 39.77 -3.48 2.02
C GLN A 169 39.98 -4.75 2.83
N ASN A 170 41.11 -4.81 3.54
CA ASN A 170 41.44 -5.86 4.49
C ASN A 170 41.10 -5.33 5.88
N ASP A 171 40.31 -6.09 6.62
CA ASP A 171 39.83 -5.69 7.93
C ASP A 171 39.98 -6.81 8.96
N VAL A 172 39.57 -6.51 10.20
CA VAL A 172 39.70 -7.41 11.35
C VAL A 172 39.09 -8.80 11.11
N SER A 173 38.17 -8.98 10.16
CA SER A 173 37.59 -10.29 9.81
C SER A 173 38.59 -11.25 9.16
N GLU A 174 39.60 -10.75 8.46
CA GLU A 174 40.65 -11.59 7.85
C GLU A 174 41.64 -12.09 8.90
N LEU A 175 41.99 -11.25 9.87
CA LEU A 175 42.72 -11.67 11.06
C LEU A 175 41.93 -12.75 11.80
N ALA A 176 40.60 -12.60 11.81
CA ALA A 176 39.69 -13.54 12.44
C ALA A 176 39.60 -14.92 11.75
N ASP A 177 40.13 -15.06 10.53
CA ASP A 177 40.08 -16.30 9.74
C ASP A 177 41.46 -16.98 9.62
N SER A 178 42.54 -16.35 10.12
CA SER A 178 43.90 -16.89 10.05
C SER A 178 44.04 -18.18 10.87
N GLN A 179 44.51 -19.25 10.23
CA GLN A 179 44.55 -20.63 10.74
C GLN A 179 45.49 -20.88 11.95
N ASP A 180 46.22 -19.86 12.42
CA ASP A 180 47.34 -20.05 13.36
C ASP A 180 47.06 -19.75 14.83
N LEU A 181 45.86 -19.29 15.23
CA LEU A 181 45.51 -19.02 16.64
C LEU A 181 44.02 -19.33 16.91
N GLU A 182 43.72 -19.92 18.07
CA GLU A 182 42.34 -19.97 18.58
C GLU A 182 41.76 -18.56 18.58
N MET A 183 40.66 -18.37 17.85
CA MET A 183 40.03 -17.07 17.72
C MET A 183 39.60 -16.52 19.08
N PRO A 184 40.03 -15.30 19.47
CA PRO A 184 39.51 -14.68 20.68
C PRO A 184 37.99 -14.62 20.62
N PHE A 185 37.34 -15.02 21.70
CA PHE A 185 35.89 -15.08 21.82
C PHE A 185 35.22 -13.75 21.45
N GLU A 186 35.88 -12.63 21.74
CA GLU A 186 35.39 -11.27 21.47
C GLU A 186 35.27 -10.92 19.98
N LEU A 187 35.91 -11.71 19.10
CA LEU A 187 35.98 -11.49 17.65
C LEU A 187 35.27 -12.57 16.83
N GLN A 188 34.68 -13.58 17.48
CA GLN A 188 34.02 -14.69 16.80
C GLN A 188 32.86 -14.24 15.89
N SER A 189 32.17 -13.16 16.27
CA SER A 189 31.05 -12.55 15.51
C SER A 189 31.46 -11.91 14.18
N LEU A 190 32.76 -11.74 13.94
CA LEU A 190 33.33 -11.09 12.76
C LEU A 190 33.95 -12.09 11.77
N LYS A 191 33.94 -13.39 12.08
CA LYS A 191 34.66 -14.40 11.27
C LYS A 191 34.21 -14.36 9.81
N GLY A 192 35.14 -14.02 8.91
CA GLY A 192 34.93 -13.89 7.46
C GLY A 192 34.13 -12.66 7.02
N LEU A 193 33.27 -12.08 7.85
CA LEU A 193 32.41 -10.95 7.44
C LEU A 193 33.12 -9.60 7.60
N SER A 194 33.27 -8.86 6.50
CA SER A 194 33.90 -7.52 6.45
C SER A 194 33.07 -6.39 7.10
N ILE A 195 32.61 -6.59 8.35
CA ILE A 195 31.74 -5.65 9.07
C ILE A 195 32.43 -4.30 9.30
N ALA A 196 33.73 -4.30 9.58
CA ALA A 196 34.49 -3.08 9.82
C ALA A 196 34.55 -2.21 8.55
N ARG A 197 34.89 -2.83 7.41
CA ARG A 197 34.83 -2.18 6.10
C ARG A 197 33.44 -1.67 5.79
N LEU A 198 32.41 -2.48 6.04
CA LEU A 198 31.02 -2.12 5.76
C LEU A 198 30.55 -0.94 6.61
N ALA A 199 30.93 -0.88 7.89
CA ALA A 199 30.63 0.24 8.78
C ALA A 199 31.30 1.54 8.31
N ILE A 200 32.57 1.48 7.89
CA ILE A 200 33.28 2.64 7.31
C ILE A 200 32.57 3.11 6.03
N CYS A 201 32.26 2.20 5.10
CA CYS A 201 31.56 2.54 3.86
C CYS A 201 30.16 3.12 4.12
N THR A 202 29.44 2.58 5.10
CA THR A 202 28.10 3.05 5.50
C THR A 202 28.19 4.46 6.08
N GLY A 203 29.17 4.73 6.94
CA GLY A 203 29.43 6.07 7.47
C GLY A 203 29.81 7.08 6.38
N LEU A 204 30.59 6.68 5.36
CA LEU A 204 30.91 7.54 4.23
C LEU A 204 29.63 7.96 3.46
N LEU A 205 28.77 6.99 3.13
CA LEU A 205 27.52 7.27 2.43
C LEU A 205 26.54 8.12 3.27
N ALA A 206 26.33 7.74 4.53
CA ALA A 206 25.47 8.47 5.47
C ALA A 206 25.97 9.92 5.66
N GLY A 207 27.29 10.12 5.78
CA GLY A 207 27.90 11.44 5.88
C GLY A 207 27.70 12.31 4.64
N LEU A 208 27.88 11.74 3.44
CA LEU A 208 27.68 12.46 2.17
C LEU A 208 26.23 12.85 1.94
N GLN A 209 25.29 11.94 2.20
CA GLN A 209 23.85 12.21 2.11
C GLN A 209 23.41 13.23 3.15
N GLY A 210 23.89 13.09 4.39
CA GLY A 210 23.62 14.03 5.48
C GLY A 210 24.16 15.44 5.22
N ALA A 211 25.32 15.56 4.55
CA ALA A 211 25.87 16.85 4.14
C ALA A 211 24.98 17.54 3.09
N GLN A 212 24.49 16.78 2.09
CA GLN A 212 23.60 17.32 1.05
C GLN A 212 22.31 17.90 1.66
N VAL A 213 21.62 17.12 2.50
CA VAL A 213 20.38 17.56 3.17
C VAL A 213 20.62 18.79 4.04
N GLN A 214 21.77 18.86 4.73
CA GLN A 214 22.10 19.98 5.60
C GLN A 214 22.32 21.28 4.82
N TRP A 215 23.00 21.24 3.67
CA TRP A 215 23.23 22.44 2.86
C TRP A 215 21.97 22.95 2.19
N GLU A 216 21.09 22.05 1.73
CA GLU A 216 19.77 22.38 1.22
C GLU A 216 18.95 23.15 2.27
N LYS A 217 18.93 22.66 3.53
CA LYS A 217 18.27 23.34 4.65
C LYS A 217 18.89 24.69 5.00
N GLN A 218 20.20 24.84 4.87
CA GLN A 218 20.92 26.07 5.22
C GLN A 218 20.96 27.11 4.09
N ALA A 219 20.35 26.83 2.93
CA ALA A 219 20.44 27.64 1.71
C ALA A 219 21.91 28.02 1.35
N ARG A 220 22.86 27.15 1.71
CA ARG A 220 24.29 27.35 1.48
C ARG A 220 24.69 26.67 0.18
N LEU A 221 25.49 27.36 -0.64
CA LEU A 221 26.19 26.75 -1.77
C LEU A 221 27.28 25.79 -1.24
N GLY A 222 26.89 24.56 -0.94
CA GLY A 222 27.79 23.48 -0.54
C GLY A 222 28.60 22.91 -1.71
N LEU A 223 29.53 22.00 -1.41
CA LEU A 223 30.23 21.23 -2.43
C LEU A 223 29.24 20.28 -3.12
N ASP A 224 29.22 20.23 -4.45
CA ASP A 224 28.46 19.21 -5.18
C ASP A 224 29.09 17.82 -4.94
N VAL A 225 28.38 16.98 -4.17
CA VAL A 225 28.83 15.65 -3.73
C VAL A 225 28.39 14.51 -4.63
N ARG A 226 27.74 14.76 -5.78
CA ARG A 226 27.18 13.68 -6.63
C ARG A 226 28.23 12.64 -7.07
N TYR A 227 29.42 13.10 -7.45
CA TYR A 227 30.51 12.18 -7.81
C TYR A 227 31.06 11.42 -6.60
N HIS A 228 31.12 12.07 -5.44
CA HIS A 228 31.57 11.48 -4.18
C HIS A 228 30.62 10.37 -3.71
N VAL A 229 29.31 10.60 -3.79
CA VAL A 229 28.27 9.60 -3.51
C VAL A 229 28.46 8.40 -4.44
N LYS A 230 28.57 8.62 -5.76
CA LYS A 230 28.80 7.53 -6.72
C LYS A 230 30.05 6.70 -6.43
N LEU A 231 31.11 7.33 -5.92
CA LEU A 231 32.35 6.65 -5.55
C LEU A 231 32.17 5.81 -4.28
N ALA A 232 31.52 6.37 -3.26
CA ALA A 232 31.21 5.68 -2.02
C ALA A 232 30.23 4.51 -2.23
N GLU A 233 29.24 4.66 -3.12
CA GLU A 233 28.30 3.58 -3.51
C GLU A 233 29.05 2.37 -4.06
N VAL A 234 30.06 2.56 -4.90
CA VAL A 234 30.86 1.46 -5.47
C VAL A 234 31.60 0.70 -4.36
N GLY A 235 32.23 1.42 -3.43
CA GLY A 235 32.93 0.80 -2.30
C GLY A 235 31.99 0.03 -1.39
N TRP A 236 30.82 0.60 -1.09
CA TRP A 236 29.80 -0.02 -0.25
C TRP A 236 29.20 -1.27 -0.90
N VAL A 237 28.82 -1.20 -2.20
CA VAL A 237 28.28 -2.35 -2.93
C VAL A 237 29.29 -3.49 -3.01
N ALA A 238 30.57 -3.20 -3.19
CA ALA A 238 31.62 -4.22 -3.17
C ALA A 238 31.77 -4.87 -1.78
N ALA A 239 31.75 -4.08 -0.70
CA ALA A 239 31.84 -4.61 0.67
C ALA A 239 30.61 -5.45 1.04
N PHE A 240 29.41 -4.97 0.74
CA PHE A 240 28.18 -5.68 1.02
C PHE A 240 28.05 -6.95 0.15
N GLY A 241 28.45 -6.88 -1.13
CA GLY A 241 28.50 -8.03 -2.03
C GLY A 241 29.40 -9.15 -1.51
N ALA A 242 30.61 -8.82 -1.01
CA ALA A 242 31.49 -9.79 -0.39
C ALA A 242 30.85 -10.47 0.84
N CYS A 243 30.13 -9.72 1.67
CA CYS A 243 29.37 -10.30 2.77
C CYS A 243 28.27 -11.27 2.28
N LEU A 244 27.56 -10.93 1.18
CA LEU A 244 26.53 -11.81 0.61
C LEU A 244 27.12 -13.12 0.09
N GLU A 245 28.29 -13.09 -0.56
CA GLU A 245 28.98 -14.29 -1.05
C GLU A 245 29.35 -15.25 0.10
N ILE A 246 29.84 -14.68 1.20
CA ILE A 246 30.18 -15.47 2.40
C ILE A 246 28.93 -16.06 3.03
N ILE A 247 27.87 -15.25 3.19
CA ILE A 247 26.59 -15.72 3.72
C ILE A 247 26.05 -16.87 2.87
N ASP A 248 26.09 -16.76 1.54
CA ASP A 248 25.56 -17.83 0.66
C ASP A 248 26.31 -19.15 0.80
N ALA A 249 27.60 -19.11 1.12
CA ALA A 249 28.40 -20.30 1.38
C ALA A 249 28.08 -21.01 2.71
N LEU A 250 27.37 -20.33 3.63
CA LEU A 250 26.97 -20.90 4.93
C LEU A 250 25.70 -21.76 4.81
N ASN A 251 25.43 -22.57 5.84
CA ASN A 251 24.16 -23.29 5.95
C ASN A 251 23.00 -22.32 6.32
N ALA A 252 21.75 -22.78 6.20
CA ALA A 252 20.58 -21.92 6.38
C ALA A 252 20.45 -21.31 7.79
N GLU A 253 20.87 -22.01 8.84
CA GLU A 253 20.81 -21.53 10.22
C GLU A 253 21.86 -20.44 10.48
N GLU A 254 23.08 -20.68 10.01
CA GLU A 254 24.19 -19.73 10.09
C GLU A 254 23.96 -18.48 9.23
N GLN A 255 23.30 -18.62 8.08
CA GLN A 255 22.95 -17.52 7.19
C GLN A 255 22.13 -16.43 7.90
N LEU A 256 21.14 -16.83 8.70
CA LEU A 256 20.28 -15.88 9.39
C LEU A 256 21.06 -15.07 10.43
N SER A 257 21.95 -15.73 11.17
CA SER A 257 22.81 -15.10 12.18
C SER A 257 23.85 -14.18 11.52
N ALA A 258 24.52 -14.67 10.48
CA ALA A 258 25.55 -13.93 9.73
C ALA A 258 24.98 -12.69 9.03
N ALA A 259 23.74 -12.73 8.54
CA ALA A 259 23.11 -11.62 7.84
C ALA A 259 22.73 -10.43 8.74
N VAL A 260 22.66 -10.60 10.07
CA VAL A 260 22.16 -9.55 10.99
C VAL A 260 22.94 -8.25 10.88
N MET A 261 24.27 -8.32 10.95
CA MET A 261 25.11 -7.12 10.95
C MET A 261 25.26 -6.46 9.57
N PRO A 262 25.42 -7.21 8.47
CA PRO A 262 25.36 -6.64 7.13
C PRO A 262 24.03 -5.94 6.84
N LEU A 263 22.89 -6.56 7.21
CA LEU A 263 21.58 -5.96 7.01
C LEU A 263 21.35 -4.73 7.90
N HIS A 264 21.89 -4.71 9.12
CA HIS A 264 21.88 -3.52 9.97
C HIS A 264 22.54 -2.32 9.29
N CYS A 265 23.69 -2.53 8.64
CA CYS A 265 24.35 -1.49 7.85
C CYS A 265 23.55 -1.12 6.59
N ALA A 266 23.00 -2.11 5.89
CA ALA A 266 22.21 -1.90 4.67
C ALA A 266 20.95 -1.06 4.91
N VAL A 267 20.21 -1.32 5.99
CA VAL A 267 19.01 -0.56 6.36
C VAL A 267 19.25 0.95 6.45
N GLN A 268 20.46 1.37 6.82
CA GLN A 268 20.80 2.79 7.02
C GLN A 268 20.99 3.54 5.70
N VAL A 269 21.53 2.91 4.65
CA VAL A 269 21.96 3.61 3.43
C VAL A 269 21.41 3.03 2.12
N MET A 270 21.12 1.73 2.08
CA MET A 270 20.74 1.03 0.85
C MET A 270 19.46 1.56 0.18
N PRO A 271 18.40 1.96 0.92
CA PRO A 271 17.22 2.58 0.31
C PRO A 271 17.51 3.86 -0.50
N PHE A 272 18.69 4.46 -0.32
CA PHE A 272 19.12 5.69 -0.98
C PHE A 272 20.22 5.48 -2.02
N ILE A 273 20.70 4.24 -2.20
CA ILE A 273 21.70 3.90 -3.23
C ILE A 273 21.02 3.79 -4.59
N ASN A 274 21.70 4.27 -5.64
CA ASN A 274 21.21 4.15 -7.00
C ASN A 274 20.90 2.69 -7.40
N SER A 275 19.68 2.44 -7.88
CA SER A 275 19.19 1.10 -8.25
C SER A 275 20.11 0.36 -9.22
N ARG A 276 20.75 1.04 -10.18
CA ARG A 276 21.69 0.42 -11.15
C ARG A 276 22.94 -0.13 -10.48
N ARG A 277 23.37 0.45 -9.35
CA ARG A 277 24.52 -0.05 -8.57
C ARG A 277 24.17 -1.33 -7.82
N LEU A 278 22.94 -1.40 -7.32
CA LEU A 278 22.43 -2.57 -6.61
C LEU A 278 22.24 -3.79 -7.51
N GLU A 279 22.25 -3.62 -8.84
CA GLU A 279 22.21 -4.73 -9.79
C GLU A 279 23.45 -5.64 -9.75
N ALA A 280 24.56 -5.16 -9.18
CA ALA A 280 25.77 -5.97 -8.98
C ALA A 280 25.64 -6.94 -7.80
N LEU A 281 24.64 -6.77 -6.93
CA LEU A 281 24.40 -7.67 -5.80
C LEU A 281 23.59 -8.89 -6.26
N SER A 282 23.83 -10.04 -5.64
CA SER A 282 22.99 -11.21 -5.84
C SER A 282 21.57 -10.97 -5.32
N GLY A 283 20.62 -10.85 -6.24
CA GLY A 283 19.23 -10.61 -5.92
C GLY A 283 18.59 -11.76 -5.16
N ASP A 284 18.90 -13.02 -5.52
CA ASP A 284 18.33 -14.21 -4.88
C ASP A 284 18.70 -14.32 -3.39
N ILE A 285 19.99 -14.18 -3.07
CA ILE A 285 20.48 -14.24 -1.68
C ILE A 285 19.85 -13.10 -0.87
N LEU A 286 19.88 -11.89 -1.43
CA LEU A 286 19.36 -10.70 -0.79
C LEU A 286 17.84 -10.78 -0.55
N LEU A 287 17.08 -11.28 -1.52
CA LEU A 287 15.64 -11.51 -1.36
C LEU A 287 15.37 -12.46 -0.19
N ARG A 288 16.11 -13.58 -0.13
CA ARG A 288 15.97 -14.61 0.90
C ARG A 288 16.29 -14.09 2.30
N ILE A 289 17.48 -13.54 2.51
CA ILE A 289 17.92 -13.09 3.85
C ILE A 289 17.08 -11.91 4.37
N VAL A 290 16.61 -11.01 3.47
CA VAL A 290 15.76 -9.88 3.87
C VAL A 290 14.35 -10.36 4.18
N ALA A 291 13.80 -11.28 3.37
CA ALA A 291 12.51 -11.89 3.65
C ALA A 291 12.52 -12.65 5.00
N ASP A 292 13.57 -13.43 5.26
CA ASP A 292 13.75 -14.13 6.54
C ASP A 292 13.85 -13.16 7.71
N ARG A 293 14.70 -12.12 7.59
CA ARG A 293 14.86 -11.11 8.63
C ARG A 293 13.55 -10.37 8.92
N LEU A 294 12.75 -10.09 7.89
CA LEU A 294 11.48 -9.36 8.01
C LEU A 294 10.37 -10.24 8.59
N LEU A 295 10.21 -11.46 8.09
CA LEU A 295 9.04 -12.30 8.36
C LEU A 295 9.21 -13.22 9.58
N LEU A 296 10.41 -13.73 9.87
CA LEU A 296 10.60 -14.68 10.98
C LEU A 296 10.15 -14.13 12.33
N PRO A 297 10.48 -12.87 12.74
CA PRO A 297 10.01 -12.33 14.02
C PRO A 297 8.48 -12.27 14.12
N ILE A 298 7.83 -11.99 12.99
CA ILE A 298 6.39 -11.82 12.88
C ILE A 298 5.72 -13.20 12.96
N GLU A 299 6.22 -14.18 12.20
CA GLU A 299 5.75 -15.57 12.17
C GLU A 299 5.97 -16.27 13.52
N SER A 300 7.16 -16.12 14.12
CA SER A 300 7.50 -16.76 15.40
C SER A 300 6.81 -16.13 16.60
N SER A 301 6.31 -14.89 16.48
CA SER A 301 5.65 -14.19 17.58
C SER A 301 4.40 -14.92 18.09
N GLN A 302 3.71 -15.66 17.21
CA GLN A 302 2.41 -16.26 17.49
C GLN A 302 1.44 -15.24 18.15
N LEU A 303 1.49 -13.99 17.66
CA LEU A 303 0.95 -12.80 18.32
C LEU A 303 -0.45 -12.98 18.89
N LEU A 304 -1.37 -13.53 18.10
CA LEU A 304 -2.79 -13.66 18.44
C LEU A 304 -3.22 -15.07 18.85
N HIS A 305 -2.30 -16.04 18.91
CA HIS A 305 -2.66 -17.44 19.20
C HIS A 305 -3.30 -17.62 20.59
N SER A 306 -3.01 -16.74 21.55
CA SER A 306 -3.59 -16.79 22.91
C SER A 306 -4.71 -15.77 23.13
N LEU A 307 -5.09 -14.99 22.10
CA LEU A 307 -6.00 -13.85 22.23
C LEU A 307 -7.35 -14.26 22.83
N GLY A 308 -7.98 -15.31 22.29
CA GLY A 308 -9.27 -15.78 22.79
C GLY A 308 -9.26 -16.26 24.24
N GLN A 309 -8.11 -16.69 24.78
CA GLN A 309 -7.97 -17.12 26.18
C GLN A 309 -7.61 -15.96 27.13
N ASP A 310 -6.88 -14.99 26.61
CA ASP A 310 -6.38 -13.84 27.38
C ASP A 310 -7.46 -12.77 27.59
N VAL A 311 -8.42 -12.67 26.67
CA VAL A 311 -9.57 -11.75 26.77
C VAL A 311 -10.62 -12.34 27.71
N LYS A 312 -10.96 -11.60 28.77
CA LYS A 312 -11.94 -12.01 29.79
C LYS A 312 -12.97 -10.91 30.02
N LYS A 313 -14.12 -11.24 30.60
CA LYS A 313 -15.08 -10.24 31.10
C LYS A 313 -14.70 -9.82 32.51
N GLY A 314 -14.55 -8.51 32.72
CA GLY A 314 -14.32 -7.90 34.02
C GLY A 314 -15.59 -7.90 34.88
N ASN A 315 -15.43 -7.45 36.13
CA ASN A 315 -16.54 -7.37 37.10
C ASN A 315 -17.61 -6.35 36.68
N ASP A 316 -17.27 -5.39 35.83
CA ASP A 316 -18.13 -4.38 35.23
C ASP A 316 -18.80 -4.85 33.92
N GLY A 317 -18.58 -6.12 33.53
CA GLY A 317 -19.08 -6.71 32.28
C GLY A 317 -18.29 -6.32 31.03
N LYS A 318 -17.27 -5.46 31.17
CA LYS A 318 -16.43 -5.00 30.05
C LYS A 318 -15.34 -6.02 29.71
N LEU A 319 -14.85 -5.97 28.47
CA LEU A 319 -13.73 -6.82 28.05
C LEU A 319 -12.40 -6.30 28.60
N LEU A 320 -11.73 -7.19 29.32
CA LEU A 320 -10.43 -7.01 29.93
C LEU A 320 -9.39 -7.85 29.20
N LEU A 321 -8.38 -7.20 28.63
CA LEU A 321 -7.13 -7.82 28.22
C LEU A 321 -6.04 -7.33 29.19
N ASP A 322 -5.59 -8.21 30.07
CA ASP A 322 -4.60 -7.86 31.08
C ASP A 322 -3.25 -7.51 30.42
N PRO A 323 -2.58 -6.39 30.80
CA PRO A 323 -1.23 -6.07 30.32
C PRO A 323 -0.16 -7.14 30.61
N SER A 324 -0.40 -8.04 31.56
CA SER A 324 0.46 -9.19 31.88
C SER A 324 0.10 -10.47 31.12
N SER A 325 -0.94 -10.44 30.29
CA SER A 325 -1.38 -11.57 29.47
C SER A 325 -0.30 -12.09 28.51
N ILE A 326 -0.48 -13.31 28.00
CA ILE A 326 0.47 -13.89 27.04
C ILE A 326 0.52 -13.04 25.76
N THR A 327 -0.65 -12.61 25.27
CA THR A 327 -0.80 -11.75 24.10
C THR A 327 -0.08 -10.40 24.30
N ALA A 328 -0.27 -9.74 25.45
CA ALA A 328 0.43 -8.49 25.74
C ALA A 328 1.96 -8.66 25.83
N ARG A 329 2.45 -9.76 26.42
CA ARG A 329 3.90 -10.08 26.45
C ARG A 329 4.47 -10.38 25.06
N ARG A 330 3.73 -11.10 24.21
CA ARG A 330 4.11 -11.37 22.82
C ARG A 330 4.14 -10.09 21.98
N LEU A 331 3.16 -9.21 22.17
CA LEU A 331 3.12 -7.89 21.56
C LEU A 331 4.35 -7.06 21.93
N GLN A 332 4.66 -6.98 23.23
CA GLN A 332 5.84 -6.26 23.71
C GLN A 332 7.13 -6.86 23.14
N THR A 333 7.25 -8.20 23.11
CA THR A 333 8.41 -8.92 22.54
C THR A 333 8.61 -8.63 21.06
N LEU A 334 7.51 -8.58 20.29
CA LEU A 334 7.57 -8.25 18.87
C LEU A 334 7.99 -6.79 18.65
N GLN A 335 7.45 -5.85 19.43
CA GLN A 335 7.79 -4.42 19.32
C GLN A 335 9.22 -4.09 19.78
N THR A 336 9.80 -4.89 20.69
CA THR A 336 11.20 -4.75 21.10
C THR A 336 12.17 -5.44 20.14
N ASN A 337 11.69 -6.32 19.25
CA ASN A 337 12.51 -6.98 18.25
C ASN A 337 13.10 -5.97 17.24
N ASP A 338 14.42 -6.03 17.05
CA ASP A 338 15.15 -5.09 16.20
C ASP A 338 14.73 -5.13 14.72
N ALA A 339 14.42 -6.32 14.21
CA ALA A 339 13.99 -6.48 12.82
C ALA A 339 12.58 -5.87 12.63
N PHE A 340 11.70 -6.00 13.62
CA PHE A 340 10.39 -5.36 13.58
C PHE A 340 10.51 -3.82 13.67
N ARG A 341 11.41 -3.30 14.51
CA ARG A 341 11.71 -1.86 14.58
C ARG A 341 12.26 -1.30 13.26
N THR A 342 12.95 -2.13 12.49
CA THR A 342 13.51 -1.79 11.17
C THR A 342 12.68 -2.35 10.01
N ILE A 343 11.43 -2.73 10.25
CA ILE A 343 10.57 -3.36 9.23
C ILE A 343 10.37 -2.47 8.01
N ALA A 344 10.19 -1.15 8.20
CA ALA A 344 9.95 -0.23 7.09
C ALA A 344 11.15 -0.14 6.11
N PRO A 345 12.40 0.13 6.55
CA PRO A 345 13.54 0.09 5.64
C PRO A 345 13.85 -1.31 5.09
N LEU A 346 13.65 -2.38 5.87
CA LEU A 346 13.75 -3.76 5.34
C LEU A 346 12.74 -4.01 4.21
N SER A 347 11.50 -3.54 4.37
CA SER A 347 10.46 -3.63 3.34
C SER A 347 10.88 -2.88 2.08
N ARG A 348 11.50 -1.70 2.18
CA ARG A 348 12.03 -0.96 1.00
C ARG A 348 13.11 -1.75 0.27
N ILE A 349 14.04 -2.34 1.02
CA ILE A 349 15.11 -3.18 0.46
C ILE A 349 14.51 -4.40 -0.25
N LEU A 350 13.57 -5.09 0.40
CA LEU A 350 12.91 -6.27 -0.15
C LEU A 350 12.14 -5.92 -1.43
N SER A 351 11.34 -4.85 -1.37
CA SER A 351 10.54 -4.36 -2.50
C SER A 351 11.41 -4.01 -3.71
N GLY A 352 12.47 -3.22 -3.50
CA GLY A 352 13.39 -2.87 -4.57
C GLY A 352 14.14 -4.08 -5.15
N THR A 353 14.44 -5.08 -4.32
CA THR A 353 15.10 -6.32 -4.77
C THR A 353 14.15 -7.20 -5.57
N LEU A 354 12.92 -7.38 -5.08
CA LEU A 354 11.86 -8.12 -5.74
C LEU A 354 11.55 -7.53 -7.12
N ALA A 355 11.35 -6.21 -7.20
CA ALA A 355 11.04 -5.53 -8.45
C ALA A 355 12.18 -5.60 -9.49
N ARG A 356 13.44 -5.67 -9.04
CA ARG A 356 14.60 -5.90 -9.93
C ARG A 356 14.67 -7.35 -10.42
N LEU A 357 14.36 -8.32 -9.56
CA LEU A 357 14.35 -9.73 -9.93
C LEU A 357 13.24 -10.03 -10.94
N VAL A 358 12.01 -9.60 -10.66
CA VAL A 358 10.84 -9.84 -11.53
C VAL A 358 11.07 -9.32 -12.96
N ARG A 359 11.67 -8.13 -13.12
CA ARG A 359 12.00 -7.56 -14.43
C ARG A 359 13.12 -8.28 -15.19
N LYS A 360 13.90 -9.12 -14.51
CA LYS A 360 15.06 -9.84 -15.10
C LYS A 360 14.79 -11.32 -15.34
N LEU A 361 13.87 -11.92 -14.59
CA LEU A 361 13.57 -13.35 -14.66
C LEU A 361 12.58 -13.67 -15.77
N SER A 362 12.68 -14.90 -16.31
CA SER A 362 11.59 -15.48 -17.10
C SER A 362 10.37 -15.72 -16.20
N PRO A 363 9.15 -15.82 -16.76
CA PRO A 363 7.96 -16.15 -15.97
C PRO A 363 8.12 -17.46 -15.17
N GLU A 364 8.75 -18.49 -15.75
CA GLU A 364 8.98 -19.79 -15.11
C GLU A 364 9.95 -19.68 -13.94
N ASP A 365 11.08 -19.00 -14.12
CA ASP A 365 12.05 -18.78 -13.05
C ASP A 365 11.46 -17.93 -11.92
N MET A 366 10.67 -16.91 -12.27
CA MET A 366 9.96 -16.09 -11.30
C MET A 366 9.00 -16.94 -10.48
N SER A 367 8.24 -17.84 -11.12
CA SER A 367 7.35 -18.75 -10.41
C SER A 367 8.13 -19.66 -9.45
N ALA A 368 9.21 -20.27 -9.93
CA ALA A 368 10.07 -21.13 -9.12
C ALA A 368 10.69 -20.41 -7.91
N ARG A 369 10.92 -19.09 -7.98
CA ARG A 369 11.47 -18.30 -6.86
C ARG A 369 10.39 -17.79 -5.90
N LEU A 370 9.27 -17.29 -6.41
CA LEU A 370 8.23 -16.66 -5.61
C LEU A 370 7.24 -17.65 -5.02
N PHE A 371 7.02 -18.78 -5.70
CA PHE A 371 6.16 -19.87 -5.25
C PHE A 371 6.99 -21.12 -4.90
N GLY A 372 8.15 -21.37 -5.50
CA GLY A 372 8.97 -22.56 -5.22
C GLY A 372 8.87 -23.59 -6.34
N VAL A 373 9.75 -24.60 -6.34
CA VAL A 373 9.68 -25.70 -7.33
C VAL A 373 8.43 -26.52 -7.07
N VAL A 374 7.41 -26.35 -7.92
CA VAL A 374 6.38 -27.37 -8.10
C VAL A 374 7.08 -28.46 -8.89
N THR A 375 7.52 -29.54 -8.23
CA THR A 375 7.98 -30.71 -8.96
C THR A 375 6.78 -31.25 -9.74
N GLU A 376 6.71 -30.92 -11.03
CA GLU A 376 6.01 -31.76 -11.98
C GLU A 376 6.60 -33.15 -11.83
N THR A 377 5.85 -34.07 -11.23
CA THR A 377 6.08 -35.49 -11.46
C THR A 377 6.02 -35.66 -12.97
N LYS A 378 7.18 -35.94 -13.57
CA LYS A 378 7.30 -36.43 -14.95
C LYS A 378 6.51 -37.74 -15.06
N ASP A 379 5.22 -37.62 -15.27
CA ASP A 379 4.40 -38.55 -15.99
C ASP A 379 3.15 -37.77 -16.45
N VAL A 380 2.95 -37.80 -17.77
CA VAL A 380 1.86 -37.18 -18.54
C VAL A 380 2.09 -35.71 -18.92
N ALA A 381 2.44 -35.51 -20.20
CA ALA A 381 2.27 -34.25 -20.90
C ALA A 381 0.77 -33.92 -20.97
N SER A 382 0.43 -32.64 -20.72
CA SER A 382 -0.90 -32.04 -20.54
C SER A 382 -1.45 -32.12 -19.10
N THR A 383 -1.05 -31.16 -18.28
CA THR A 383 -1.68 -30.92 -16.97
C THR A 383 -2.03 -29.44 -16.84
N ASP A 384 -3.33 -29.20 -16.67
CA ASP A 384 -4.00 -27.90 -16.64
C ASP A 384 -3.62 -27.04 -15.41
N ALA A 385 -3.60 -25.72 -15.65
CA ALA A 385 -3.20 -24.68 -14.70
C ALA A 385 -4.18 -24.41 -13.54
N THR A 386 -5.32 -25.12 -13.47
CA THR A 386 -6.40 -24.84 -12.51
C THR A 386 -6.22 -25.54 -11.15
N ASN A 387 -5.50 -26.66 -11.08
CA ASN A 387 -5.41 -27.47 -9.85
C ASN A 387 -4.19 -27.20 -8.95
N VAL A 388 -3.27 -26.31 -9.34
CA VAL A 388 -2.11 -25.97 -8.49
C VAL A 388 -2.47 -24.89 -7.46
N VAL A 389 -3.56 -24.14 -7.67
CA VAL A 389 -3.91 -22.96 -6.84
C VAL A 389 -4.76 -23.32 -5.60
N SER A 390 -5.44 -24.46 -5.61
CA SER A 390 -6.13 -24.98 -4.41
C SER A 390 -5.18 -25.42 -3.29
N SER A 391 -3.86 -25.50 -3.56
CA SER A 391 -2.85 -25.98 -2.61
C SER A 391 -2.30 -24.91 -1.65
N LEU A 392 -2.92 -23.73 -1.58
CA LEU A 392 -2.65 -22.73 -0.51
C LEU A 392 -3.47 -23.00 0.76
N GLY A 393 -4.41 -23.95 0.73
CA GLY A 393 -5.06 -24.53 1.92
C GLY A 393 -4.22 -25.64 2.57
N PRO A 394 -4.46 -25.99 3.86
CA PRO A 394 -3.89 -27.21 4.42
C PRO A 394 -4.54 -28.41 3.68
N PRO A 395 -3.84 -29.53 3.47
CA PRO A 395 -4.46 -30.70 2.86
C PRO A 395 -5.64 -31.14 3.72
N ALA A 396 -6.84 -31.13 3.14
CA ALA A 396 -7.98 -31.79 3.72
C ALA A 396 -7.70 -33.31 3.71
N GLY A 397 -7.88 -33.95 4.87
CA GLY A 397 -7.51 -35.32 5.21
C GLY A 397 -7.41 -36.31 4.04
N GLY A 398 -6.21 -36.86 3.86
CA GLY A 398 -5.91 -38.00 3.03
C GLY A 398 -4.45 -38.39 3.20
N ASP A 399 -4.19 -39.62 3.60
CA ASP A 399 -2.88 -40.20 3.94
C ASP A 399 -1.92 -40.28 2.72
N GLY A 400 -1.45 -39.12 2.24
CA GLY A 400 -0.42 -38.98 1.23
C GLY A 400 0.63 -37.98 1.69
N VAL A 401 1.72 -38.48 2.28
CA VAL A 401 2.85 -37.67 2.76
C VAL A 401 3.54 -37.00 1.56
N ALA A 402 3.18 -35.75 1.28
CA ALA A 402 4.01 -34.85 0.47
C ALA A 402 5.28 -34.48 1.28
N PRO A 403 6.44 -34.28 0.64
CA PRO A 403 7.69 -34.03 1.35
C PRO A 403 7.62 -32.71 2.11
N LEU A 404 7.50 -32.81 3.44
CA LEU A 404 7.40 -31.72 4.43
C LEU A 404 8.67 -30.87 4.59
N SER A 405 9.52 -30.69 3.58
CA SER A 405 10.90 -30.19 3.79
C SER A 405 11.39 -29.03 2.92
N ALA A 406 10.56 -28.44 2.05
CA ALA A 406 10.95 -27.21 1.35
C ALA A 406 10.45 -25.96 2.12
N PRO A 407 11.32 -24.98 2.45
CA PRO A 407 10.88 -23.76 3.10
C PRO A 407 9.91 -22.98 2.21
N LEU A 408 8.85 -22.44 2.82
CA LEU A 408 7.85 -21.64 2.12
C LEU A 408 8.51 -20.40 1.48
N THR A 409 8.16 -20.09 0.24
CA THR A 409 8.66 -18.91 -0.49
C THR A 409 7.94 -17.62 -0.06
N LEU A 410 8.46 -16.47 -0.46
CA LEU A 410 8.00 -15.14 0.00
C LEU A 410 6.47 -14.97 -0.05
N LEU A 411 5.83 -15.17 -1.21
CA LEU A 411 4.39 -14.95 -1.35
C LEU A 411 3.56 -15.95 -0.52
N ARG A 412 4.02 -17.20 -0.42
CA ARG A 412 3.36 -18.23 0.40
C ARG A 412 3.46 -17.90 1.89
N ARG A 413 4.60 -17.39 2.35
CA ARG A 413 4.79 -16.96 3.75
C ARG A 413 3.91 -15.76 4.09
N LEU A 414 3.87 -14.75 3.22
CA LEU A 414 3.02 -13.58 3.40
C LEU A 414 1.55 -14.01 3.54
N HIS A 415 1.06 -14.83 2.61
CA HIS A 415 -0.30 -15.36 2.61
C HIS A 415 -0.59 -16.21 3.87
N ALA A 416 0.28 -17.15 4.20
CA ALA A 416 0.12 -18.04 5.37
C ALA A 416 0.03 -17.24 6.66
N TYR A 417 0.91 -16.25 6.86
CA TYR A 417 0.86 -15.41 8.05
C TYR A 417 -0.39 -14.52 8.09
N ALA A 418 -0.80 -13.93 6.97
CA ALA A 418 -2.02 -13.12 6.91
C ALA A 418 -3.26 -13.95 7.34
N ARG A 419 -3.34 -15.20 6.88
CA ARG A 419 -4.38 -16.15 7.30
C ARG A 419 -4.29 -16.49 8.79
N THR A 420 -3.11 -16.77 9.32
CA THR A 420 -2.93 -17.02 10.76
C THR A 420 -3.36 -15.81 11.58
N LEU A 421 -3.00 -14.60 11.15
CA LEU A 421 -3.34 -13.36 11.80
C LEU A 421 -4.86 -13.14 11.83
N GLU A 422 -5.54 -13.32 10.69
CA GLU A 422 -7.00 -13.26 10.60
C GLU A 422 -7.66 -14.26 11.56
N SER A 423 -7.27 -15.54 11.48
CA SER A 423 -7.85 -16.59 12.32
C SER A 423 -7.64 -16.32 13.82
N GLY A 424 -6.49 -15.78 14.19
CA GLY A 424 -6.17 -15.40 15.56
C GLY A 424 -7.01 -14.20 16.04
N TRP A 425 -7.23 -13.20 15.18
CA TRP A 425 -8.07 -12.05 15.51
C TRP A 425 -9.51 -12.46 15.78
N TRP A 426 -10.11 -13.22 14.87
CA TRP A 426 -11.50 -13.67 14.97
C TRP A 426 -11.72 -14.77 16.02
N SER A 427 -10.65 -15.28 16.65
CA SER A 427 -10.76 -16.20 17.78
C SER A 427 -11.16 -15.52 19.10
N GLY A 428 -11.01 -14.19 19.20
CA GLY A 428 -11.28 -13.43 20.43
C GLY A 428 -12.53 -12.55 20.36
N GLU A 429 -13.14 -12.29 21.51
CA GLU A 429 -14.31 -11.37 21.62
C GLU A 429 -13.96 -9.91 21.27
N LEU A 430 -12.67 -9.55 21.21
CA LEU A 430 -12.21 -8.22 20.78
C LEU A 430 -12.56 -7.89 19.33
N ALA A 431 -12.70 -8.90 18.45
CA ALA A 431 -13.00 -8.66 17.04
C ALA A 431 -14.44 -8.16 16.80
N THR A 432 -15.34 -8.38 17.75
CA THR A 432 -16.78 -8.07 17.60
C THR A 432 -17.28 -6.98 18.55
N CYS A 433 -16.46 -6.55 19.52
CA CYS A 433 -16.85 -5.58 20.54
C CYS A 433 -16.77 -4.12 20.05
N ALA A 434 -17.62 -3.26 20.61
CA ALA A 434 -17.46 -1.82 20.45
C ALA A 434 -16.42 -1.26 21.42
N GLU A 435 -15.83 -0.11 21.11
CA GLU A 435 -14.83 0.54 21.98
C GLU A 435 -15.40 0.88 23.38
N SER A 436 -16.70 1.14 23.48
CA SER A 436 -17.43 1.37 24.74
C SER A 436 -17.36 0.18 25.70
N ASP A 437 -17.25 -1.02 25.14
CA ASP A 437 -17.32 -2.30 25.86
C ASP A 437 -15.94 -2.72 26.37
N LEU A 438 -14.90 -1.96 26.05
CA LEU A 438 -13.54 -2.19 26.53
C LEU A 438 -13.31 -1.55 27.89
N ALA A 439 -12.65 -2.29 28.79
CA ALA A 439 -12.12 -1.72 30.03
C ALA A 439 -11.04 -0.66 29.71
N GLU A 440 -10.92 0.39 30.53
CA GLU A 440 -9.95 1.47 30.29
C GLU A 440 -8.49 0.96 30.26
N THR A 441 -8.18 -0.09 31.01
CA THR A 441 -6.86 -0.74 31.02
C THR A 441 -6.56 -1.54 29.75
N THR A 442 -7.59 -1.96 29.01
CA THR A 442 -7.46 -2.72 27.74
C THR A 442 -7.11 -1.80 26.57
N LYS A 443 -7.63 -0.56 26.58
CA LYS A 443 -7.50 0.38 25.45
C LYS A 443 -6.05 0.61 24.99
N PRO A 444 -5.05 0.81 25.88
CA PRO A 444 -3.66 0.96 25.45
C PRO A 444 -3.12 -0.27 24.71
N VAL A 445 -3.39 -1.48 25.22
CA VAL A 445 -2.92 -2.75 24.62
C VAL A 445 -3.57 -2.94 23.24
N THR A 446 -4.87 -2.69 23.11
CA THR A 446 -5.57 -2.76 21.82
C THR A 446 -5.03 -1.74 20.82
N LYS A 447 -4.70 -0.53 21.27
CA LYS A 447 -4.06 0.50 20.42
C LYS A 447 -2.68 0.06 19.92
N GLU A 448 -1.89 -0.59 20.76
CA GLU A 448 -0.59 -1.15 20.39
C GLU A 448 -0.72 -2.32 19.41
N LEU A 449 -1.70 -3.23 19.62
CA LEU A 449 -2.04 -4.29 18.66
C LEU A 449 -2.38 -3.69 17.29
N TRP A 450 -3.24 -2.67 17.27
CA TRP A 450 -3.62 -2.01 16.02
C TRP A 450 -2.44 -1.35 15.31
N THR A 451 -1.50 -0.79 16.08
CA THR A 451 -0.26 -0.22 15.55
C THR A 451 0.59 -1.29 14.88
N VAL A 452 0.70 -2.49 15.47
CA VAL A 452 1.40 -3.62 14.88
C VAL A 452 0.70 -4.12 13.61
N PHE A 453 -0.62 -4.28 13.62
CA PHE A 453 -1.37 -4.71 12.43
C PHE A 453 -1.20 -3.76 11.26
N LYS A 454 -1.30 -2.44 11.51
CA LYS A 454 -1.03 -1.41 10.49
C LYS A 454 0.40 -1.48 9.97
N THR A 455 1.37 -1.69 10.86
CA THR A 455 2.78 -1.80 10.47
C THR A 455 3.02 -3.00 9.54
N ILE A 456 2.40 -4.15 9.83
CA ILE A 456 2.45 -5.35 8.98
C ILE A 456 1.74 -5.09 7.64
N LEU A 457 0.56 -4.48 7.66
CA LEU A 457 -0.19 -4.12 6.44
C LEU A 457 0.59 -3.19 5.52
N PHE A 458 1.22 -2.15 6.06
CA PHE A 458 2.04 -1.23 5.26
C PHE A 458 3.28 -1.91 4.69
N SER A 459 3.93 -2.78 5.46
CA SER A 459 5.05 -3.61 4.99
C SER A 459 4.64 -4.48 3.79
N TYR A 460 3.53 -5.22 3.92
CA TYR A 460 3.00 -6.08 2.86
C TYR A 460 2.61 -5.27 1.62
N THR A 461 1.94 -4.14 1.83
CA THR A 461 1.51 -3.25 0.75
C THR A 461 2.70 -2.69 -0.03
N MET A 462 3.81 -2.35 0.64
CA MET A 462 5.03 -1.94 -0.07
C MET A 462 5.63 -3.06 -0.93
N ILE A 463 5.67 -4.29 -0.39
CA ILE A 463 6.18 -5.45 -1.12
C ILE A 463 5.31 -5.70 -2.36
N PHE A 464 3.98 -5.68 -2.19
CA PHE A 464 3.02 -5.89 -3.27
C PHE A 464 3.04 -4.76 -4.29
N ASP A 465 3.17 -3.50 -3.88
CA ASP A 465 3.30 -2.34 -4.78
C ASP A 465 4.44 -2.55 -5.78
N SER A 466 5.62 -2.91 -5.27
CA SER A 466 6.78 -3.16 -6.11
C SER A 466 6.67 -4.40 -7.00
N LEU A 467 5.92 -5.42 -6.55
CA LEU A 467 5.68 -6.63 -7.32
C LEU A 467 4.68 -6.36 -8.45
N VAL A 468 3.56 -5.72 -8.13
CA VAL A 468 2.50 -5.40 -9.09
C VAL A 468 3.03 -4.43 -10.14
N ASP A 469 3.74 -3.37 -9.74
CA ASP A 469 4.43 -2.45 -10.65
C ASP A 469 5.35 -3.19 -11.63
N ALA A 470 6.21 -4.09 -11.10
CA ALA A 470 7.11 -4.87 -11.93
C ALA A 470 6.40 -5.88 -12.85
N VAL A 471 5.29 -6.48 -12.41
CA VAL A 471 4.51 -7.41 -13.25
C VAL A 471 3.76 -6.65 -14.34
N VAL A 472 3.13 -5.52 -14.02
CA VAL A 472 2.43 -4.65 -14.99
C VAL A 472 3.39 -4.20 -16.10
N ASP A 473 4.62 -3.80 -15.74
CA ASP A 473 5.69 -3.46 -16.70
C ASP A 473 6.03 -4.62 -17.66
N MET A 474 5.89 -5.86 -17.19
CA MET A 474 6.27 -7.08 -17.92
C MET A 474 5.10 -7.73 -18.66
N CYS A 475 3.87 -7.27 -18.44
CA CYS A 475 2.69 -7.77 -19.15
C CYS A 475 2.77 -7.44 -20.66
N PRO A 476 2.31 -8.36 -21.53
CA PRO A 476 2.31 -8.11 -22.98
C PRO A 476 1.38 -6.96 -23.37
N SER A 477 1.87 -6.09 -24.25
CA SER A 477 1.12 -4.98 -24.84
C SER A 477 1.23 -4.98 -26.38
N PRO A 478 0.12 -5.10 -27.13
CA PRO A 478 -1.26 -5.20 -26.63
C PRO A 478 -1.55 -6.57 -25.98
N THR A 479 -2.44 -6.57 -24.99
CA THR A 479 -2.99 -7.81 -24.45
C THR A 479 -3.97 -8.42 -25.47
N ILE A 480 -3.83 -9.71 -25.72
CA ILE A 480 -4.68 -10.45 -26.67
C ILE A 480 -5.60 -11.35 -25.87
N THR A 481 -6.90 -11.07 -25.90
CA THR A 481 -7.93 -11.91 -25.29
C THR A 481 -8.34 -13.02 -26.26
N ILE A 482 -8.29 -14.25 -25.79
CA ILE A 482 -8.68 -15.47 -26.49
C ILE A 482 -10.09 -15.82 -26.02
N PRO A 483 -11.11 -15.81 -26.90
CA PRO A 483 -12.48 -16.14 -26.52
C PRO A 483 -12.59 -17.57 -25.98
N ALA A 484 -13.58 -17.80 -25.12
CA ALA A 484 -13.89 -19.14 -24.63
C ALA A 484 -14.22 -20.08 -25.81
N PRO A 485 -13.72 -21.33 -25.82
CA PRO A 485 -14.05 -22.30 -26.86
C PRO A 485 -15.56 -22.58 -26.90
N THR A 486 -16.17 -22.43 -28.08
CA THR A 486 -17.59 -22.72 -28.28
C THR A 486 -17.86 -24.24 -28.19
N PRO A 487 -18.97 -24.67 -27.57
CA PRO A 487 -19.28 -26.09 -27.35
C PRO A 487 -19.41 -26.91 -28.65
N SER A 488 -19.63 -26.28 -29.81
CA SER A 488 -19.68 -26.92 -31.13
C SER A 488 -18.32 -27.40 -31.67
N SER A 489 -17.21 -27.07 -31.01
CA SER A 489 -15.85 -27.46 -31.40
C SER A 489 -15.35 -28.74 -30.71
N PHE A 490 -16.15 -29.34 -29.82
CA PHE A 490 -15.83 -30.61 -29.17
C PHE A 490 -15.95 -31.77 -30.16
N SER A 491 -14.86 -32.07 -30.88
CA SER A 491 -14.66 -33.41 -31.45
C SER A 491 -14.47 -34.38 -30.29
N SER A 492 -15.36 -35.36 -30.20
CA SER A 492 -15.46 -36.38 -29.16
C SER A 492 -14.29 -37.38 -29.18
N THR A 493 -13.07 -36.93 -28.96
CA THR A 493 -11.88 -37.78 -28.87
C THR A 493 -10.83 -37.18 -27.92
N THR A 494 -11.23 -36.94 -26.67
CA THR A 494 -10.45 -37.09 -25.42
C THR A 494 -11.21 -36.38 -24.30
N ALA A 495 -12.19 -37.07 -23.72
CA ALA A 495 -12.78 -36.65 -22.44
C ALA A 495 -11.77 -36.98 -21.33
N THR A 496 -10.84 -36.06 -21.08
CA THR A 496 -10.06 -36.04 -19.84
C THR A 496 -10.87 -35.28 -18.78
N SER A 497 -11.09 -35.94 -17.65
CA SER A 497 -11.91 -35.52 -16.53
C SER A 497 -11.40 -34.23 -15.85
N SER A 498 -11.96 -33.08 -16.20
CA SER A 498 -12.10 -31.88 -15.34
C SER A 498 -12.86 -30.79 -16.10
N GLU A 499 -14.15 -30.96 -16.33
CA GLU A 499 -15.00 -29.84 -16.78
C GLU A 499 -15.00 -28.77 -15.66
N SER A 500 -14.52 -27.55 -15.96
CA SER A 500 -14.66 -26.39 -15.07
C SER A 500 -16.10 -26.30 -14.56
N ARG A 501 -16.29 -26.13 -13.25
CA ARG A 501 -17.61 -26.03 -12.59
C ARG A 501 -18.52 -25.00 -13.26
N TRP A 502 -17.92 -23.99 -13.88
CA TRP A 502 -18.61 -22.84 -14.47
C TRP A 502 -18.52 -22.78 -16.00
N GLY A 503 -17.98 -23.83 -16.63
CA GLY A 503 -17.65 -23.83 -18.05
C GLY A 503 -16.36 -23.08 -18.38
N PRO A 504 -15.93 -23.08 -19.66
CA PRO A 504 -14.72 -22.38 -20.09
C PRO A 504 -14.94 -20.86 -20.15
N ALA A 505 -13.98 -20.08 -19.66
CA ALA A 505 -13.91 -18.64 -19.74
C ALA A 505 -12.88 -18.19 -20.80
N SER A 506 -12.87 -16.89 -21.12
CA SER A 506 -11.85 -16.32 -22.00
C SER A 506 -10.48 -16.33 -21.33
N THR A 507 -9.41 -16.51 -22.09
CA THR A 507 -8.02 -16.46 -21.59
C THR A 507 -7.26 -15.32 -22.26
N SER A 508 -6.00 -15.13 -21.89
CA SER A 508 -5.13 -14.09 -22.46
C SER A 508 -3.75 -14.62 -22.81
N ASN A 509 -2.95 -13.82 -23.52
CA ASN A 509 -1.53 -14.08 -23.71
C ASN A 509 -0.65 -13.69 -22.51
N ILE A 510 -1.25 -13.33 -21.36
CA ILE A 510 -0.50 -13.00 -20.15
C ILE A 510 0.08 -14.29 -19.56
N PRO A 511 1.40 -14.37 -19.29
CA PRO A 511 2.00 -15.54 -18.67
C PRO A 511 1.33 -15.92 -17.34
N THR A 512 0.99 -17.20 -17.18
CA THR A 512 0.35 -17.74 -15.96
C THR A 512 1.06 -17.34 -14.66
N PRO A 513 2.41 -17.32 -14.58
CA PRO A 513 3.10 -16.86 -13.37
C PRO A 513 2.77 -15.41 -12.95
N TYR A 514 2.50 -14.52 -13.90
CA TYR A 514 2.09 -13.14 -13.60
C TYR A 514 0.69 -13.10 -13.00
N LEU A 515 -0.25 -13.84 -13.60
CA LEU A 515 -1.61 -14.01 -13.07
C LEU A 515 -1.59 -14.62 -11.67
N GLN A 516 -0.75 -15.63 -11.42
CA GLN A 516 -0.56 -16.24 -10.10
C GLN A 516 -0.04 -15.25 -9.05
N CYS A 517 0.87 -14.34 -9.43
CA CYS A 517 1.34 -13.29 -8.52
C CYS A 517 0.19 -12.36 -8.12
N MET A 518 -0.62 -11.90 -9.08
CA MET A 518 -1.76 -11.03 -8.79
C MET A 518 -2.81 -11.75 -7.95
N HIS A 519 -3.09 -13.02 -8.26
CA HIS A 519 -3.97 -13.87 -7.46
C HIS A 519 -3.50 -13.99 -6.00
N ALA A 520 -2.20 -14.21 -5.77
CA ALA A 520 -1.62 -14.31 -4.44
C ALA A 520 -1.70 -12.98 -3.66
N VAL A 521 -1.53 -11.84 -4.33
CA VAL A 521 -1.71 -10.50 -3.75
C VAL A 521 -3.16 -10.31 -3.30
N LEU A 522 -4.13 -10.55 -4.20
CA LEU A 522 -5.56 -10.38 -3.92
C LEU A 522 -6.05 -11.35 -2.83
N SER A 523 -5.56 -12.58 -2.83
CA SER A 523 -5.90 -13.59 -1.80
C SER A 523 -5.30 -13.23 -0.44
N THR A 524 -4.09 -12.68 -0.41
CA THR A 524 -3.50 -12.16 0.83
C THR A 524 -4.28 -10.96 1.36
N TYR A 525 -4.71 -10.04 0.48
CA TYR A 525 -5.53 -8.91 0.89
C TYR A 525 -6.92 -9.31 1.39
N ALA A 526 -7.51 -10.42 0.91
CA ALA A 526 -8.74 -10.97 1.47
C ALA A 526 -8.61 -11.20 2.99
N HIS A 527 -7.51 -11.84 3.40
CA HIS A 527 -7.18 -12.10 4.80
C HIS A 527 -6.83 -10.86 5.63
N MET A 528 -6.51 -9.75 4.98
CA MET A 528 -6.15 -8.50 5.64
C MET A 528 -7.26 -7.46 5.55
N TYR A 529 -8.40 -7.80 4.93
CA TYR A 529 -9.45 -6.84 4.63
C TYR A 529 -10.07 -6.22 5.89
N TRP A 530 -10.15 -6.99 6.98
CA TRP A 530 -10.58 -6.50 8.29
C TRP A 530 -9.66 -5.40 8.88
N ILE A 531 -8.43 -5.26 8.38
CA ILE A 531 -7.51 -4.16 8.72
C ILE A 531 -7.70 -3.01 7.74
N THR A 532 -7.72 -3.29 6.43
CA THR A 532 -7.80 -2.25 5.39
C THR A 532 -9.12 -1.48 5.43
N SER A 533 -10.23 -2.14 5.76
CA SER A 533 -11.55 -1.52 5.87
C SER A 533 -11.62 -0.42 6.94
N THR A 534 -10.72 -0.42 7.93
CA THR A 534 -10.66 0.63 8.95
C THR A 534 -10.14 1.98 8.45
N PHE A 535 -9.58 2.02 7.24
CA PHE A 535 -9.16 3.26 6.58
C PHE A 535 -10.30 3.90 5.76
N GLY A 536 -11.52 3.35 5.88
CA GLY A 536 -12.69 3.73 5.09
C GLY A 536 -12.97 2.72 3.99
N HIS A 537 -14.11 2.89 3.31
CA HIS A 537 -14.61 2.00 2.26
C HIS A 537 -13.54 1.72 1.18
N ASP A 538 -12.78 2.75 0.81
CA ASP A 538 -11.77 2.66 -0.26
C ASP A 538 -10.35 2.33 0.23
N GLY A 539 -10.11 2.22 1.55
CA GLY A 539 -8.76 2.08 2.09
C GLY A 539 -7.88 3.34 1.88
N PHE A 540 -6.55 3.15 1.81
CA PHE A 540 -5.57 4.23 1.59
C PHE A 540 -4.96 4.18 0.18
N ASP A 541 -4.46 5.31 -0.33
CA ASP A 541 -4.08 5.50 -1.74
C ASP A 541 -3.14 4.43 -2.31
N VAL A 542 -2.08 4.07 -1.57
CA VAL A 542 -1.12 3.05 -2.04
C VAL A 542 -1.79 1.69 -2.13
N TYR A 543 -2.56 1.27 -1.12
CA TYR A 543 -3.32 0.02 -1.17
C TYR A 543 -4.26 -0.02 -2.37
N ARG A 544 -5.00 1.07 -2.64
CA ARG A 544 -5.88 1.17 -3.81
C ARG A 544 -5.12 0.97 -5.11
N SER A 545 -3.97 1.65 -5.24
CA SER A 545 -3.11 1.52 -6.42
C SER A 545 -2.72 0.06 -6.65
N VAL A 546 -2.27 -0.65 -5.61
CA VAL A 546 -1.91 -2.07 -5.71
C VAL A 546 -3.12 -2.94 -6.03
N PHE A 547 -4.23 -2.76 -5.30
CA PHE A 547 -5.45 -3.55 -5.45
C PHE A 547 -6.04 -3.44 -6.86
N TYR A 548 -6.26 -2.23 -7.35
CA TYR A 548 -6.81 -2.01 -8.69
C TYR A 548 -5.83 -2.37 -9.79
N SER A 549 -4.51 -2.18 -9.60
CA SER A 549 -3.52 -2.61 -10.61
C SER A 549 -3.45 -4.14 -10.71
N ALA A 550 -3.56 -4.86 -9.59
CA ALA A 550 -3.65 -6.32 -9.60
C ALA A 550 -4.94 -6.80 -10.28
N LEU A 551 -6.07 -6.12 -10.01
CA LEU A 551 -7.35 -6.41 -10.68
C LEU A 551 -7.34 -6.05 -12.16
N ASP A 552 -6.62 -5.01 -12.59
CA ASP A 552 -6.50 -4.66 -14.01
C ASP A 552 -5.71 -5.72 -14.80
N VAL A 553 -4.72 -6.36 -14.18
CA VAL A 553 -4.01 -7.49 -14.79
C VAL A 553 -4.88 -8.75 -14.81
N ILE A 554 -5.54 -9.09 -13.70
CA ILE A 554 -6.45 -10.25 -13.62
C ILE A 554 -7.65 -10.06 -14.56
N GLY A 555 -8.21 -8.86 -14.61
CA GLY A 555 -9.36 -8.45 -15.41
C GLY A 555 -9.13 -8.43 -16.91
N ARG A 556 -8.01 -8.98 -17.39
CA ARG A 556 -7.72 -9.26 -18.80
C ARG A 556 -7.80 -10.76 -19.14
N ASP A 557 -7.95 -11.62 -18.14
CA ASP A 557 -8.02 -13.07 -18.25
C ASP A 557 -9.21 -13.63 -17.46
N GLY A 558 -10.20 -14.19 -18.16
CA GLY A 558 -11.45 -14.65 -17.57
C GLY A 558 -11.30 -15.90 -16.69
N GLU A 559 -10.41 -16.83 -17.06
CA GLU A 559 -10.08 -17.98 -16.22
C GLU A 559 -9.39 -17.54 -14.92
N ALA A 560 -8.50 -16.55 -15.00
CA ALA A 560 -7.90 -15.96 -13.80
C ALA A 560 -8.94 -15.28 -12.89
N CYS A 561 -9.90 -14.54 -13.47
CA CYS A 561 -11.02 -13.96 -12.72
C CYS A 561 -11.83 -15.02 -11.97
N VAL A 562 -12.16 -16.14 -12.64
CA VAL A 562 -12.85 -17.28 -12.02
C VAL A 562 -12.01 -17.84 -10.87
N GLY A 563 -10.72 -18.12 -11.11
CA GLY A 563 -9.82 -18.68 -10.09
C GLY A 563 -9.63 -17.80 -8.85
N VAL A 564 -9.65 -16.47 -9.01
CA VAL A 564 -9.62 -15.51 -7.87
C VAL A 564 -10.90 -15.63 -7.04
N LEU A 565 -12.08 -15.63 -7.68
CA LEU A 565 -13.36 -15.73 -6.96
C LEU A 565 -13.54 -17.08 -6.27
N GLU A 566 -13.13 -18.18 -6.91
CA GLU A 566 -13.20 -19.51 -6.31
C GLU A 566 -12.30 -19.66 -5.09
N ALA A 567 -11.10 -19.07 -5.13
CA ALA A 567 -10.20 -19.07 -3.99
C ALA A 567 -10.78 -18.30 -2.79
N MET A 568 -11.70 -17.36 -3.01
CA MET A 568 -12.36 -16.61 -1.94
C MET A 568 -13.54 -17.35 -1.30
N VAL A 569 -14.10 -18.38 -1.95
CA VAL A 569 -15.29 -19.12 -1.46
C VAL A 569 -15.13 -19.69 -0.05
N PRO A 570 -13.99 -20.32 0.33
CA PRO A 570 -13.82 -20.86 1.68
C PRO A 570 -13.99 -19.82 2.80
N HIS A 571 -13.73 -18.54 2.52
CA HIS A 571 -13.84 -17.44 3.49
C HIS A 571 -15.28 -16.98 3.72
N LEU A 572 -16.21 -17.36 2.84
CA LEU A 572 -17.61 -16.90 2.86
C LEU A 572 -18.50 -17.76 3.75
N SER A 573 -18.05 -18.94 4.19
CA SER A 573 -18.88 -19.91 4.92
C SER A 573 -18.32 -20.31 6.29
N TYR A 574 -17.25 -19.66 6.74
CA TYR A 574 -16.53 -20.04 7.96
C TYR A 574 -16.38 -18.85 8.92
N GLY A 575 -16.57 -19.11 10.22
CA GLY A 575 -16.31 -18.15 11.30
C GLY A 575 -17.53 -17.34 11.73
N PRO A 576 -17.33 -16.32 12.60
CA PRO A 576 -18.41 -15.50 13.16
C PRO A 576 -19.07 -14.62 12.08
N ASP A 577 -20.33 -14.22 12.32
CA ASP A 577 -21.14 -13.44 11.36
C ASP A 577 -20.39 -12.21 10.80
N ARG A 578 -19.71 -11.44 11.65
CA ARG A 578 -18.92 -10.27 11.21
C ARG A 578 -17.75 -10.62 10.28
N LEU A 579 -17.11 -11.79 10.46
CA LEU A 579 -16.06 -12.23 9.53
C LEU A 579 -16.70 -12.57 8.18
N GLN A 580 -17.82 -13.30 8.18
CA GLN A 580 -18.54 -13.63 6.95
C GLN A 580 -18.96 -12.38 6.19
N GLU A 581 -19.48 -11.36 6.88
CA GLU A 581 -19.80 -10.05 6.29
C GLU A 581 -18.57 -9.35 5.69
N THR A 582 -17.45 -9.37 6.42
CA THR A 582 -16.19 -8.76 5.96
C THR A 582 -15.67 -9.46 4.71
N SER A 583 -15.64 -10.80 4.72
CA SER A 583 -15.26 -11.63 3.58
C SER A 583 -16.21 -11.43 2.38
N ALA A 584 -17.52 -11.37 2.63
CA ALA A 584 -18.52 -11.13 1.58
C ALA A 584 -18.36 -9.75 0.96
N THR A 585 -18.08 -8.73 1.77
CA THR A 585 -17.82 -7.37 1.28
C THR A 585 -16.60 -7.35 0.36
N TYR A 586 -15.48 -7.94 0.78
CA TYR A 586 -14.28 -8.03 -0.06
C TYR A 586 -14.53 -8.81 -1.37
N PHE A 587 -15.24 -9.94 -1.28
CA PHE A 587 -15.63 -10.71 -2.45
C PHE A 587 -16.46 -9.88 -3.43
N MET A 588 -17.40 -9.06 -2.94
CA MET A 588 -18.22 -8.19 -3.78
C MET A 588 -17.40 -7.07 -4.41
N LEU A 589 -16.47 -6.44 -3.68
CA LEU A 589 -15.54 -5.45 -4.23
C LEU A 589 -14.71 -6.02 -5.38
N VAL A 590 -14.22 -7.26 -5.25
CA VAL A 590 -13.48 -7.94 -6.33
C VAL A 590 -14.41 -8.29 -7.49
N SER A 591 -15.58 -8.86 -7.18
CA SER A 591 -16.58 -9.28 -8.18
C SER A 591 -17.04 -8.13 -9.07
N GLU A 592 -17.25 -6.95 -8.49
CA GLU A 592 -17.66 -5.74 -9.21
C GLU A 592 -16.70 -5.41 -10.37
N GLN A 593 -15.39 -5.52 -10.11
CA GLN A 593 -14.34 -5.13 -11.05
C GLN A 593 -14.10 -6.18 -12.14
N VAL A 594 -14.35 -7.47 -11.85
CA VAL A 594 -14.08 -8.55 -12.80
C VAL A 594 -15.31 -9.07 -13.54
N VAL A 595 -16.52 -8.60 -13.18
CA VAL A 595 -17.79 -9.14 -13.68
C VAL A 595 -17.83 -9.20 -15.20
N ALA A 596 -17.24 -8.20 -15.88
CA ALA A 596 -17.17 -8.08 -17.33
C ALA A 596 -16.62 -9.33 -18.02
N LEU A 597 -15.69 -10.05 -17.39
CA LEU A 597 -15.09 -11.27 -17.95
C LEU A 597 -15.68 -12.58 -17.40
N LEU A 598 -16.56 -12.52 -16.40
CA LEU A 598 -17.14 -13.71 -15.80
C LEU A 598 -18.19 -14.37 -16.72
N PRO A 599 -18.19 -15.72 -16.83
CA PRO A 599 -19.29 -16.48 -17.42
C PRO A 599 -20.62 -16.30 -16.68
N SER A 600 -21.75 -16.41 -17.39
CA SER A 600 -23.10 -16.31 -16.80
C SER A 600 -23.32 -17.32 -15.65
N GLU A 601 -22.72 -18.51 -15.74
CA GLU A 601 -22.90 -19.59 -14.77
C GLU A 601 -22.32 -19.26 -13.38
N ILE A 602 -21.13 -18.67 -13.31
CA ILE A 602 -20.56 -18.25 -12.01
C ILE A 602 -21.33 -17.04 -11.45
N ILE A 603 -21.83 -16.15 -12.31
CA ILE A 603 -22.64 -15.00 -11.86
C ILE A 603 -23.93 -15.51 -11.19
N LYS A 604 -24.69 -16.39 -11.86
CA LYS A 604 -25.93 -16.99 -11.32
C LYS A 604 -25.66 -17.93 -10.14
N GLY A 605 -24.63 -18.76 -10.27
CA GLY A 605 -24.35 -19.86 -9.36
C GLY A 605 -23.59 -19.49 -8.08
N LEU A 606 -22.88 -18.36 -8.08
CA LEU A 606 -22.09 -17.88 -6.96
C LEU A 606 -22.33 -16.39 -6.66
N VAL A 607 -22.02 -15.48 -7.59
CA VAL A 607 -21.98 -14.02 -7.31
C VAL A 607 -23.32 -13.49 -6.79
N LEU A 608 -24.42 -13.79 -7.48
CA LEU A 608 -25.75 -13.34 -7.08
C LEU A 608 -26.19 -13.93 -5.73
N LYS A 609 -25.77 -15.15 -5.41
CA LYS A 609 -26.09 -15.80 -4.13
C LYS A 609 -25.42 -15.08 -2.96
N ILE A 610 -24.19 -14.59 -3.16
CA ILE A 610 -23.45 -13.83 -2.15
C ILE A 610 -24.01 -12.42 -1.98
N CYS A 611 -24.46 -11.76 -3.07
CA CYS A 611 -25.04 -10.42 -2.99
C CYS A 611 -26.40 -10.41 -2.28
N ARG A 612 -27.24 -11.44 -2.50
CA ARG A 612 -28.65 -11.46 -2.11
C ARG A 612 -28.97 -11.11 -0.65
N PRO A 613 -28.22 -11.58 0.37
CA PRO A 613 -28.50 -11.23 1.77
C PRO A 613 -28.33 -9.75 2.09
N TYR A 614 -27.52 -9.03 1.31
CA TYR A 614 -27.13 -7.65 1.59
C TYR A 614 -27.95 -6.61 0.81
N LEU A 615 -28.57 -6.99 -0.32
CA LEU A 615 -29.33 -6.08 -1.19
C LEU A 615 -30.54 -5.40 -0.52
N GLY A 616 -31.14 -6.02 0.49
CA GLY A 616 -32.29 -5.45 1.23
C GLY A 616 -31.95 -5.02 2.65
N ASN A 617 -30.68 -5.13 3.06
CA ASN A 617 -30.26 -5.00 4.45
C ASN A 617 -29.05 -4.08 4.61
N ASN A 618 -29.32 -2.82 4.95
CA ASN A 618 -28.31 -1.80 5.22
C ASN A 618 -27.79 -1.80 6.69
N THR A 619 -27.80 -2.96 7.38
CA THR A 619 -27.16 -3.08 8.71
C THR A 619 -25.65 -2.91 8.61
N ASN A 620 -25.05 -3.53 7.59
CA ASN A 620 -23.66 -3.31 7.20
C ASN A 620 -23.64 -2.51 5.90
N LYS A 621 -23.38 -1.20 6.03
CA LYS A 621 -23.44 -0.26 4.91
C LYS A 621 -22.46 -0.60 3.80
N ASP A 622 -21.25 -1.02 4.14
CA ASP A 622 -20.23 -1.38 3.15
C ASP A 622 -20.63 -2.61 2.34
N ALA A 623 -21.19 -3.63 3.00
CA ALA A 623 -21.70 -4.83 2.33
C ALA A 623 -22.94 -4.52 1.46
N PHE A 624 -23.84 -3.67 1.96
CA PHE A 624 -25.02 -3.20 1.23
C PHE A 624 -24.61 -2.45 -0.05
N GLU A 625 -23.72 -1.45 0.07
CA GLU A 625 -23.25 -0.66 -1.08
C GLU A 625 -22.50 -1.55 -2.08
N SER A 626 -21.61 -2.44 -1.61
CA SER A 626 -20.87 -3.37 -2.48
C SER A 626 -21.80 -4.33 -3.24
N ALA A 627 -22.85 -4.84 -2.60
CA ALA A 627 -23.83 -5.70 -3.26
C ALA A 627 -24.55 -4.97 -4.40
N HIS A 628 -24.99 -3.74 -4.17
CA HIS A 628 -25.59 -2.91 -5.19
C HIS A 628 -24.61 -2.59 -6.33
N SER A 629 -23.34 -2.27 -6.03
CA SER A 629 -22.31 -2.02 -7.05
C SER A 629 -22.09 -3.22 -7.96
N VAL A 630 -22.06 -4.45 -7.42
CA VAL A 630 -21.96 -5.67 -8.24
C VAL A 630 -23.15 -5.80 -9.19
N ILE A 631 -24.37 -5.62 -8.69
CA ILE A 631 -25.58 -5.70 -9.53
C ILE A 631 -25.56 -4.64 -10.63
N LEU A 632 -25.18 -3.40 -10.31
CA LEU A 632 -25.06 -2.34 -11.31
C LEU A 632 -23.96 -2.65 -12.33
N SER A 633 -22.85 -3.27 -11.92
CA SER A 633 -21.79 -3.71 -12.83
C SER A 633 -22.29 -4.81 -13.79
N ILE A 634 -23.16 -5.72 -13.34
CA ILE A 634 -23.81 -6.72 -14.21
C ILE A 634 -24.65 -6.05 -15.32
N PHE A 635 -25.42 -5.02 -14.95
CA PHE A 635 -26.21 -4.24 -15.92
C PHE A 635 -25.33 -3.41 -16.86
N ALA A 636 -24.30 -2.74 -16.34
CA ALA A 636 -23.42 -1.88 -17.12
C ALA A 636 -22.57 -2.63 -18.16
N HIS A 637 -22.38 -3.94 -17.98
CA HIS A 637 -21.66 -4.82 -18.91
C HIS A 637 -22.59 -5.74 -19.73
N ASP A 638 -23.88 -5.43 -19.79
CA ASP A 638 -24.88 -6.11 -20.63
C ASP A 638 -24.87 -7.65 -20.51
N LYS A 639 -24.65 -8.15 -19.29
CA LYS A 639 -24.58 -9.60 -19.06
C LYS A 639 -25.92 -10.26 -19.38
N GLU A 640 -25.87 -11.48 -19.88
CA GLU A 640 -27.06 -12.28 -20.24
C GLU A 640 -28.05 -12.43 -19.07
N VAL A 641 -27.54 -12.53 -17.83
CA VAL A 641 -28.36 -12.60 -16.62
C VAL A 641 -29.13 -11.31 -16.30
N ALA A 642 -28.81 -10.18 -16.93
CA ALA A 642 -29.44 -8.89 -16.65
C ALA A 642 -30.97 -8.91 -16.85
N GLU A 643 -31.45 -9.55 -17.92
CA GLU A 643 -32.89 -9.66 -18.23
C GLU A 643 -33.62 -10.47 -17.15
N ASP A 644 -33.06 -11.61 -16.73
CA ASP A 644 -33.60 -12.44 -15.64
C ASP A 644 -33.62 -11.71 -14.28
N LEU A 645 -32.65 -10.81 -14.06
CA LEU A 645 -32.43 -10.12 -12.80
C LEU A 645 -33.25 -8.82 -12.66
N ALA A 646 -33.55 -8.16 -13.78
CA ALA A 646 -34.18 -6.84 -13.79
C ALA A 646 -35.52 -6.78 -13.02
N PRO A 647 -36.46 -7.74 -13.15
CA PRO A 647 -37.71 -7.67 -12.41
C PRO A 647 -37.52 -7.60 -10.89
N PHE A 648 -36.70 -8.50 -10.36
CA PHE A 648 -36.38 -8.54 -8.93
C PHE A 648 -35.73 -7.24 -8.47
N TYR A 649 -34.76 -6.73 -9.23
CA TYR A 649 -33.98 -5.58 -8.80
C TYR A 649 -34.79 -4.27 -8.87
N ILE A 650 -35.65 -4.09 -9.89
CA ILE A 650 -36.54 -2.93 -9.98
C ILE A 650 -37.53 -2.90 -8.80
N GLU A 651 -38.18 -4.03 -8.50
CA GLU A 651 -39.07 -4.15 -7.35
C GLU A 651 -38.35 -3.84 -6.04
N LEU A 652 -37.14 -4.39 -5.88
CA LEU A 652 -36.30 -4.12 -4.72
C LEU A 652 -36.02 -2.62 -4.58
N LEU A 653 -35.49 -1.97 -5.63
CA LEU A 653 -35.16 -0.52 -5.61
C LEU A 653 -36.35 0.33 -5.19
N ILE A 654 -37.53 0.05 -5.74
CA ILE A 654 -38.77 0.76 -5.38
C ILE A 654 -39.14 0.50 -3.91
N SER A 655 -38.98 -0.73 -3.43
CA SER A 655 -39.35 -1.10 -2.05
C SER A 655 -38.45 -0.49 -0.98
N ILE A 656 -37.14 -0.34 -1.27
CA ILE A 656 -36.15 0.17 -0.30
C ILE A 656 -35.93 1.68 -0.41
N PHE A 657 -36.48 2.34 -1.43
CA PHE A 657 -36.49 3.81 -1.52
C PHE A 657 -37.71 4.40 -0.79
N PRO A 658 -37.56 5.38 0.12
CA PRO A 658 -36.36 6.17 0.43
C PRO A 658 -35.69 5.71 1.74
N SER A 659 -36.07 4.55 2.28
CA SER A 659 -35.65 4.12 3.61
C SER A 659 -34.17 3.75 3.67
N GLN A 660 -33.62 3.18 2.60
CA GLN A 660 -32.22 2.75 2.51
C GLN A 660 -31.44 3.42 1.37
N LEU A 661 -32.13 4.08 0.43
CA LEU A 661 -31.53 4.76 -0.72
C LEU A 661 -31.85 6.26 -0.74
N SER A 662 -30.87 7.07 -1.10
CA SER A 662 -31.09 8.47 -1.48
C SER A 662 -31.75 8.58 -2.86
N ALA A 663 -32.38 9.73 -3.16
CA ALA A 663 -33.01 9.98 -4.46
C ALA A 663 -32.01 9.83 -5.62
N GLY A 664 -30.79 10.33 -5.46
CA GLY A 664 -29.73 10.19 -6.47
C GLY A 664 -29.28 8.74 -6.68
N GLN A 665 -29.14 7.95 -5.61
CA GLN A 665 -28.80 6.53 -5.71
C GLN A 665 -29.91 5.72 -6.39
N PHE A 666 -31.17 5.98 -6.02
CA PHE A 666 -32.32 5.34 -6.65
C PHE A 666 -32.41 5.69 -8.14
N GLU A 667 -32.26 6.97 -8.49
CA GLU A 667 -32.26 7.42 -9.88
C GLU A 667 -31.14 6.75 -10.69
N HIS A 668 -29.91 6.78 -10.18
CA HIS A 668 -28.76 6.17 -10.86
C HIS A 668 -29.00 4.67 -11.07
N ALA A 669 -29.39 3.94 -10.02
CA ALA A 669 -29.62 2.51 -10.11
C ALA A 669 -30.75 2.15 -11.09
N PHE A 670 -31.89 2.85 -11.02
CA PHE A 670 -33.02 2.62 -11.92
C PHE A 670 -32.65 2.94 -13.37
N THR A 671 -31.96 4.05 -13.60
CA THR A 671 -31.50 4.47 -14.94
C THR A 671 -30.51 3.47 -15.55
N THR A 672 -29.58 2.93 -14.75
CA THR A 672 -28.62 1.91 -15.20
C THR A 672 -29.33 0.64 -15.64
N VAL A 673 -30.32 0.16 -14.86
CA VAL A 673 -31.12 -1.02 -15.22
C VAL A 673 -31.93 -0.78 -16.48
N MET A 674 -32.65 0.34 -16.54
CA MET A 674 -33.48 0.71 -17.69
C MET A 674 -32.65 0.83 -18.97
N SER A 675 -31.48 1.44 -18.91
CA SER A 675 -30.57 1.54 -20.06
C SER A 675 -30.14 0.16 -20.57
N ALA A 676 -29.86 -0.77 -19.66
CA ALA A 676 -29.43 -2.12 -20.04
C ALA A 676 -30.56 -2.96 -20.69
N ILE A 677 -31.82 -2.77 -20.29
CA ILE A 677 -32.95 -3.55 -20.81
C ILE A 677 -33.68 -2.89 -21.99
N ALA A 678 -33.63 -1.56 -22.12
CA ALA A 678 -34.43 -0.80 -23.09
C ALA A 678 -34.12 -1.15 -24.55
N ASP A 679 -32.88 -1.52 -24.87
CA ASP A 679 -32.50 -1.91 -26.24
C ASP A 679 -32.68 -3.42 -26.51
N ARG A 680 -32.97 -4.22 -25.49
CA ARG A 680 -32.99 -5.69 -25.55
C ARG A 680 -34.39 -6.28 -25.48
N ASP A 681 -35.23 -5.74 -24.60
CA ASP A 681 -36.60 -6.21 -24.37
C ASP A 681 -37.56 -5.04 -24.09
N ASP A 682 -38.27 -4.62 -25.15
CA ASP A 682 -39.31 -3.58 -25.10
C ASP A 682 -40.39 -3.87 -24.05
N ALA A 683 -40.77 -5.15 -23.89
CA ALA A 683 -41.83 -5.54 -22.98
C ALA A 683 -41.38 -5.43 -21.52
N LEU A 684 -40.14 -5.82 -21.24
CA LEU A 684 -39.53 -5.69 -19.92
C LEU A 684 -39.30 -4.23 -19.54
N ALA A 685 -38.80 -3.42 -20.47
CA ALA A 685 -38.64 -1.98 -20.27
C ALA A 685 -39.99 -1.27 -20.06
N TRP A 686 -41.01 -1.65 -20.84
CA TRP A 686 -42.37 -1.16 -20.63
C TRP A 686 -42.90 -1.53 -19.26
N TRP A 687 -42.73 -2.79 -18.84
CA TRP A 687 -43.15 -3.26 -17.52
C TRP A 687 -42.47 -2.48 -16.38
N GLY A 688 -41.16 -2.23 -16.47
CA GLY A 688 -40.43 -1.45 -15.46
C GLY A 688 -40.96 -0.01 -15.34
N MET A 689 -41.22 0.63 -16.48
CA MET A 689 -41.83 1.97 -16.51
C MET A 689 -43.26 1.97 -15.95
N GLU A 690 -44.06 0.97 -16.31
CA GLU A 690 -45.43 0.84 -15.85
C GLU A 690 -45.50 0.56 -14.34
N LEU A 691 -44.58 -0.25 -13.81
CA LEU A 691 -44.45 -0.49 -12.37
C LEU A 691 -44.16 0.81 -11.62
N LEU A 692 -43.17 1.61 -12.07
CA LEU A 692 -42.85 2.89 -11.47
C LEU A 692 -44.05 3.87 -11.54
N ALA A 693 -44.73 3.93 -12.69
CA ALA A 693 -45.93 4.75 -12.85
C ALA A 693 -47.05 4.35 -11.88
N ASN A 694 -47.30 3.05 -11.72
CA ASN A 694 -48.30 2.52 -10.81
C ASN A 694 -47.95 2.82 -9.35
N THR A 695 -46.67 2.72 -8.95
CA THR A 695 -46.24 3.14 -7.61
C THR A 695 -46.49 4.62 -7.36
N ILE A 696 -46.19 5.50 -8.32
CA ILE A 696 -46.46 6.95 -8.21
C ILE A 696 -47.96 7.21 -8.00
N GLU A 697 -48.82 6.46 -8.70
CA GLU A 697 -50.27 6.58 -8.58
C GLU A 697 -50.82 6.02 -7.26
N GLN A 698 -50.26 4.93 -6.75
CA GLN A 698 -50.63 4.36 -5.45
C GLN A 698 -50.27 5.30 -4.29
N GLU A 699 -49.06 5.85 -4.28
CA GLU A 699 -48.62 6.85 -3.27
C GLU A 699 -49.55 8.06 -3.24
N ARG A 700 -49.96 8.54 -4.42
CA ARG A 700 -50.95 9.62 -4.55
C ARG A 700 -52.29 9.27 -3.91
N ASP A 701 -52.78 8.06 -4.17
CA ASP A 701 -54.11 7.66 -3.71
C ASP A 701 -54.10 7.40 -2.20
N GLN A 702 -52.96 7.01 -1.64
CA GLN A 702 -52.72 6.96 -0.19
C GLN A 702 -52.68 8.36 0.44
N GLU A 703 -52.07 9.35 -0.21
CA GLU A 703 -52.12 10.77 0.21
C GLU A 703 -53.56 11.35 0.19
N ARG A 704 -54.47 10.73 -0.58
CA ARG A 704 -55.88 11.11 -0.73
C ARG A 704 -56.85 10.36 0.20
N GLY A 705 -56.36 9.58 1.18
CA GLY A 705 -57.16 8.78 2.12
C GLY A 705 -58.36 9.51 2.77
N PRO A 706 -59.37 8.75 3.22
CA PRO A 706 -60.79 9.01 2.98
C PRO A 706 -61.24 10.39 3.46
N ALA A 707 -61.72 11.21 2.53
CA ALA A 707 -62.57 12.34 2.88
C ALA A 707 -63.77 11.83 3.69
N ASP A 708 -63.92 12.39 4.88
CA ASP A 708 -65.02 12.21 5.82
C ASP A 708 -66.36 12.11 5.05
N VAL A 709 -67.02 10.96 5.15
CA VAL A 709 -68.36 10.75 4.61
C VAL A 709 -69.32 11.50 5.53
N GLY A 710 -69.41 12.82 5.36
CA GLY A 710 -70.36 13.63 6.10
C GLY A 710 -69.99 15.11 6.16
N GLY A 711 -70.42 15.90 5.17
CA GLY A 711 -70.41 17.36 5.34
C GLY A 711 -70.48 18.18 4.07
N ALA A 712 -71.70 18.52 3.69
CA ALA A 712 -72.14 19.75 3.00
C ALA A 712 -71.19 20.48 2.02
N ALA A 713 -71.74 20.64 0.81
CA ALA A 713 -71.29 21.56 -0.23
C ALA A 713 -70.90 22.96 0.31
N GLY A 714 -69.78 23.48 -0.19
CA GLY A 714 -69.48 24.92 -0.17
C GLY A 714 -68.18 25.32 0.53
N ALA A 715 -67.03 25.05 -0.08
CA ALA A 715 -65.83 25.86 0.11
C ALA A 715 -64.92 25.71 -1.12
N VAL A 716 -64.60 26.85 -1.75
CA VAL A 716 -63.58 26.94 -2.81
C VAL A 716 -62.25 26.52 -2.20
N ALA A 717 -61.86 25.29 -2.44
CA ALA A 717 -60.60 24.71 -2.00
C ALA A 717 -59.48 25.19 -2.93
N THR A 718 -58.94 26.39 -2.68
CA THR A 718 -57.54 26.72 -3.00
C THR A 718 -56.64 25.98 -2.00
N THR A 719 -56.64 24.65 -2.05
CA THR A 719 -55.71 23.81 -1.29
C THR A 719 -54.62 23.37 -2.26
N ALA A 720 -53.45 24.00 -2.13
CA ALA A 720 -52.23 23.51 -2.73
C ALA A 720 -52.05 22.04 -2.35
N LEU A 721 -52.04 21.12 -3.31
CA LEU A 721 -51.71 19.72 -3.08
C LEU A 721 -50.23 19.66 -2.63
N PRO A 722 -49.92 19.27 -1.38
CA PRO A 722 -48.56 18.93 -1.01
C PRO A 722 -48.30 17.53 -1.57
N SER A 723 -47.49 17.41 -2.62
CA SER A 723 -46.91 16.13 -3.01
C SER A 723 -45.97 15.66 -1.90
N SER A 724 -46.04 14.40 -1.46
CA SER A 724 -45.01 13.89 -0.57
C SER A 724 -43.63 14.02 -1.21
N SER A 725 -42.61 14.22 -0.39
CA SER A 725 -41.23 14.30 -0.88
C SER A 725 -40.87 13.05 -1.70
N ARG A 726 -41.38 11.86 -1.34
CA ARG A 726 -41.12 10.61 -2.06
C ARG A 726 -41.79 10.58 -3.44
N GLN A 727 -43.07 10.95 -3.53
CA GLN A 727 -43.81 10.94 -4.78
C GLN A 727 -43.15 11.84 -5.84
N LEU A 728 -42.70 13.02 -5.46
CA LEU A 728 -41.99 13.93 -6.37
C LEU A 728 -40.69 13.32 -6.88
N GLU A 729 -39.88 12.71 -6.00
CA GLU A 729 -38.63 12.06 -6.41
C GLU A 729 -38.88 10.89 -7.38
N LEU A 730 -39.93 10.07 -7.15
CA LEU A 730 -40.31 9.02 -8.11
C LEU A 730 -40.71 9.60 -9.48
N GLN A 731 -41.43 10.73 -9.51
CA GLN A 731 -41.78 11.43 -10.75
C GLN A 731 -40.54 11.97 -11.47
N LEU A 732 -39.55 12.48 -10.73
CA LEU A 732 -38.28 12.94 -11.28
C LEU A 732 -37.47 11.78 -11.89
N VAL A 733 -37.43 10.62 -11.22
CA VAL A 733 -36.79 9.41 -11.78
C VAL A 733 -37.52 8.92 -13.02
N TYR A 734 -38.85 8.95 -13.05
CA TYR A 734 -39.62 8.62 -14.24
C TYR A 734 -39.28 9.56 -15.41
N ALA A 735 -39.17 10.86 -15.14
CA ALA A 735 -38.76 11.86 -16.14
C ALA A 735 -37.31 11.66 -16.62
N ALA A 736 -36.40 11.19 -15.74
CA ALA A 736 -35.03 10.87 -16.11
C ALA A 736 -34.96 9.76 -17.18
N GLN A 737 -35.94 8.85 -17.22
CA GLN A 737 -35.95 7.76 -18.20
C GLN A 737 -36.27 8.20 -19.63
N ILE A 738 -36.56 9.48 -19.87
CA ILE A 738 -36.70 10.03 -21.24
C ILE A 738 -35.44 9.71 -22.07
N SER A 739 -34.24 9.77 -21.48
CA SER A 739 -32.98 9.51 -22.18
C SER A 739 -32.62 8.04 -22.33
N THR A 740 -33.32 7.12 -21.66
CA THR A 740 -32.95 5.70 -21.60
C THR A 740 -33.87 4.81 -22.40
N VAL A 741 -35.13 5.22 -22.59
CA VAL A 741 -36.10 4.41 -23.34
C VAL A 741 -35.95 4.60 -24.86
N ASN A 742 -36.20 3.52 -25.60
CA ASN A 742 -36.25 3.58 -27.06
C ASN A 742 -37.48 4.36 -27.59
N LEU A 743 -37.51 4.58 -28.90
CA LEU A 743 -38.56 5.36 -29.58
C LEU A 743 -39.98 4.79 -29.38
N VAL A 744 -40.13 3.48 -29.21
CA VAL A 744 -41.44 2.81 -29.03
C VAL A 744 -42.09 3.29 -27.73
N LEU A 745 -41.29 3.37 -26.67
CA LEU A 745 -41.76 3.75 -25.34
C LEU A 745 -41.72 5.26 -25.11
N LEU A 746 -40.84 5.98 -25.80
CA LEU A 746 -40.61 7.41 -25.61
C LEU A 746 -41.91 8.23 -25.63
N ARG A 747 -42.80 8.00 -26.60
CA ARG A 747 -44.07 8.75 -26.70
C ARG A 747 -44.96 8.58 -25.47
N SER A 748 -45.02 7.36 -24.94
CA SER A 748 -45.79 7.04 -23.74
C SER A 748 -45.18 7.73 -22.51
N VAL A 749 -43.86 7.66 -22.38
CA VAL A 749 -43.10 8.30 -21.29
C VAL A 749 -43.28 9.82 -21.33
N LEU A 750 -43.10 10.45 -22.49
CA LEU A 750 -43.27 11.90 -22.69
C LEU A 750 -44.69 12.37 -22.35
N ASP A 751 -45.74 11.63 -22.75
CA ASP A 751 -47.11 11.97 -22.38
C ASP A 751 -47.36 11.84 -20.86
N LYS A 752 -46.78 10.82 -20.21
CA LYS A 752 -46.89 10.64 -18.76
C LYS A 752 -46.15 11.76 -18.01
N VAL A 753 -44.94 12.13 -18.44
CA VAL A 753 -44.16 13.26 -17.88
C VAL A 753 -44.90 14.58 -18.04
N ARG A 754 -45.48 14.84 -19.22
CA ARG A 754 -46.38 15.98 -19.45
C ARG A 754 -47.52 15.99 -18.44
N ARG A 755 -48.17 14.85 -18.21
CA ARG A 755 -49.25 14.71 -17.22
C ARG A 755 -48.76 14.99 -15.80
N TYR A 756 -47.53 14.60 -15.42
CA TYR A 756 -46.96 14.93 -14.13
C TYR A 756 -46.69 16.43 -13.96
N ILE A 757 -46.07 17.09 -14.95
CA ILE A 757 -45.78 18.53 -14.91
C ILE A 757 -47.08 19.35 -14.79
N LEU A 758 -48.05 19.08 -15.66
CA LEU A 758 -49.31 19.83 -15.72
C LEU A 758 -50.20 19.62 -14.49
N ARG A 759 -49.93 18.60 -13.68
CA ARG A 759 -50.68 18.31 -12.45
C ARG A 759 -50.38 19.29 -11.33
N TYR A 760 -49.21 19.93 -11.37
CA TYR A 760 -48.86 21.00 -10.46
C TYR A 760 -49.34 22.35 -11.03
N PRO A 761 -50.12 23.15 -10.29
CA PRO A 761 -50.62 24.43 -10.77
C PRO A 761 -49.48 25.36 -11.22
N SER A 762 -49.67 26.04 -12.36
CA SER A 762 -48.79 27.14 -12.77
C SER A 762 -49.09 28.32 -11.85
N ALA A 763 -48.15 28.70 -10.99
CA ALA A 763 -48.33 29.90 -10.18
C ALA A 763 -48.47 31.13 -11.10
N PRO A 764 -49.50 31.98 -10.94
CA PRO A 764 -49.45 33.32 -11.48
C PRO A 764 -48.36 34.09 -10.70
N MET A 765 -47.39 34.63 -11.43
CA MET A 765 -46.31 35.45 -10.89
C MET A 765 -46.91 36.61 -10.08
N THR A 766 -46.86 36.54 -8.75
CA THR A 766 -47.28 37.64 -7.88
C THR A 766 -46.05 38.49 -7.61
N LEU A 767 -45.94 39.59 -8.35
CA LEU A 767 -44.90 40.60 -8.19
C LEU A 767 -45.19 41.45 -6.95
N VAL A 768 -44.65 41.10 -5.78
CA VAL A 768 -44.49 42.02 -4.64
C VAL A 768 -43.16 41.73 -3.97
N GLY A 769 -42.24 42.69 -4.07
CA GLY A 769 -40.82 42.49 -3.77
C GLY A 769 -40.39 42.67 -2.32
N LEU A 770 -39.11 42.34 -2.09
CA LEU A 770 -38.22 43.02 -1.15
C LEU A 770 -36.77 42.64 -1.51
N VAL A 771 -36.04 43.60 -2.07
CA VAL A 771 -34.57 43.63 -2.09
C VAL A 771 -34.15 44.05 -0.66
N PRO A 772 -33.15 43.39 -0.03
CA PRO A 772 -31.79 43.95 -0.05
C PRO A 772 -30.64 42.93 -0.01
N GLY A 773 -29.55 43.24 -0.69
CA GLY A 773 -28.27 42.56 -0.45
C GLY A 773 -27.34 42.51 -1.66
N LEU A 774 -26.93 43.67 -2.17
CA LEU A 774 -25.82 43.79 -3.10
C LEU A 774 -24.51 43.62 -2.31
N GLU A 775 -23.78 42.51 -2.49
CA GLU A 775 -22.34 42.50 -2.23
C GLU A 775 -21.59 41.92 -3.43
N SER A 776 -20.64 42.74 -3.86
CA SER A 776 -19.76 42.57 -5.01
C SER A 776 -18.71 41.47 -4.78
N GLY A 777 -18.67 40.48 -5.66
CA GLY A 777 -17.57 39.51 -5.75
C GLY A 777 -17.09 39.37 -7.21
N LYS A 778 -15.83 39.71 -7.46
CA LYS A 778 -15.11 39.62 -8.74
C LYS A 778 -15.15 38.22 -9.38
N PRO A 779 -14.89 38.10 -10.69
CA PRO A 779 -14.67 36.81 -11.33
C PRO A 779 -13.22 36.36 -11.07
N SER A 780 -13.05 35.15 -10.53
CA SER A 780 -11.79 34.41 -10.65
C SER A 780 -12.07 33.15 -11.46
N SER A 781 -11.46 33.13 -12.63
CA SER A 781 -11.10 31.92 -13.37
C SER A 781 -10.33 30.96 -12.47
N ASP A 782 -10.74 29.69 -12.44
CA ASP A 782 -9.81 28.56 -12.58
C ASP A 782 -10.60 27.33 -13.00
N ARG A 783 -10.18 26.77 -14.14
CA ARG A 783 -10.43 25.39 -14.53
C ARG A 783 -9.52 24.55 -13.65
N ASP A 784 -10.06 23.51 -13.00
CA ASP A 784 -9.35 22.25 -12.84
C ASP A 784 -10.26 21.11 -12.35
N THR A 785 -10.18 20.02 -13.12
CA THR A 785 -10.20 18.58 -12.76
C THR A 785 -11.21 18.01 -11.77
N ALA A 786 -11.95 17.03 -12.28
CA ALA A 786 -12.76 16.06 -11.56
C ALA A 786 -11.98 15.31 -10.46
N GLY A 787 -12.55 15.32 -9.25
CA GLY A 787 -12.14 14.49 -8.12
C GLY A 787 -13.35 14.36 -7.19
N ALA A 788 -13.97 13.18 -7.16
CA ALA A 788 -15.10 12.89 -6.29
C ALA A 788 -14.60 12.73 -4.85
N SER A 789 -14.69 13.78 -4.05
CA SER A 789 -14.44 13.73 -2.61
C SER A 789 -15.77 13.63 -1.84
N SER A 790 -15.92 12.49 -1.17
CA SER A 790 -16.84 12.24 -0.06
C SER A 790 -16.80 13.38 0.97
N SER A 791 -17.94 14.06 1.15
CA SER A 791 -18.16 14.98 2.26
C SER A 791 -19.25 14.44 3.18
N THR A 792 -18.87 14.28 4.44
CA THR A 792 -19.65 13.85 5.60
C THR A 792 -21.00 14.57 5.69
N LEU A 793 -22.10 13.82 5.75
CA LEU A 793 -23.47 14.34 5.83
C LEU A 793 -23.92 14.54 7.29
N PRO A 794 -24.65 15.62 7.61
CA PRO A 794 -25.40 15.72 8.84
C PRO A 794 -26.72 14.93 8.73
N SER A 795 -27.15 14.44 9.89
CA SER A 795 -28.32 13.59 10.13
C SER A 795 -29.65 14.22 9.67
N SER A 796 -30.51 13.36 9.12
CA SER A 796 -31.99 13.43 9.07
C SER A 796 -32.61 14.79 9.42
N THR A 797 -32.74 15.66 8.43
CA THR A 797 -33.71 16.76 8.47
C THR A 797 -34.92 16.36 7.65
N ILE A 798 -36.08 16.29 8.31
CA ILE A 798 -37.38 16.14 7.67
C ILE A 798 -37.52 17.27 6.65
N SER A 799 -37.46 16.94 5.35
CA SER A 799 -37.62 17.92 4.28
C SER A 799 -38.99 18.60 4.41
N ALA A 800 -38.99 19.93 4.46
CA ALA A 800 -40.22 20.72 4.41
C ALA A 800 -41.06 20.36 3.17
N PRO A 801 -42.41 20.51 3.22
CA PRO A 801 -43.26 20.23 2.07
C PRO A 801 -42.84 21.12 0.89
N VAL A 802 -42.50 20.48 -0.24
CA VAL A 802 -42.13 21.16 -1.49
C VAL A 802 -43.39 21.85 -2.02
N THR A 803 -43.30 23.14 -2.32
CA THR A 803 -44.43 23.86 -2.92
C THR A 803 -44.73 23.30 -4.31
N ALA A 804 -46.00 23.30 -4.72
CA ALA A 804 -46.38 22.82 -6.04
C ALA A 804 -45.65 23.54 -7.19
N ALA A 805 -45.33 24.83 -7.02
CA ALA A 805 -44.54 25.60 -7.99
C ALA A 805 -43.10 25.07 -8.11
N ALA A 806 -42.44 24.77 -6.97
CA ALA A 806 -41.10 24.21 -6.96
C ALA A 806 -41.08 22.77 -7.52
N ALA A 807 -42.08 21.94 -7.22
CA ALA A 807 -42.23 20.60 -7.78
C ALA A 807 -42.35 20.62 -9.31
N ARG A 808 -43.20 21.53 -9.82
CA ARG A 808 -43.36 21.77 -11.27
C ARG A 808 -42.05 22.17 -11.92
N GLN A 809 -41.33 23.13 -11.32
CA GLN A 809 -40.06 23.62 -11.82
C GLN A 809 -39.03 22.49 -11.90
N ARG A 810 -38.85 21.71 -10.82
CA ARG A 810 -37.92 20.57 -10.80
C ARG A 810 -38.23 19.53 -11.87
N LEU A 811 -39.51 19.24 -12.12
CA LEU A 811 -39.91 18.32 -13.19
C LEU A 811 -39.63 18.86 -14.58
N CYS A 812 -39.85 20.16 -14.81
CA CYS A 812 -39.50 20.81 -16.06
C CYS A 812 -37.99 20.78 -16.32
N GLU A 813 -37.19 21.14 -15.31
CA GLU A 813 -35.72 21.09 -15.38
C GLU A 813 -35.25 19.66 -15.66
N LYS A 814 -35.75 18.67 -14.91
CA LYS A 814 -35.38 17.27 -15.10
C LYS A 814 -35.75 16.73 -16.48
N ALA A 815 -36.95 17.04 -16.96
CA ALA A 815 -37.38 16.64 -18.30
C ALA A 815 -36.53 17.30 -19.38
N PHE A 816 -36.21 18.60 -19.23
CA PHE A 816 -35.34 19.31 -20.16
C PHE A 816 -33.93 18.74 -20.20
N ASP A 817 -33.35 18.45 -19.03
CA ASP A 817 -32.03 17.85 -18.92
C ASP A 817 -32.00 16.46 -19.57
N ALA A 818 -33.02 15.63 -19.33
CA ALA A 818 -33.10 14.29 -19.92
C ALA A 818 -33.21 14.32 -21.46
N LEU A 819 -33.84 15.34 -22.05
CA LEU A 819 -33.89 15.50 -23.51
C LEU A 819 -32.49 15.69 -24.14
N SER A 820 -31.53 16.24 -23.39
CA SER A 820 -30.15 16.40 -23.87
C SER A 820 -29.42 15.05 -24.03
N GLY A 821 -29.87 14.01 -23.31
CA GLY A 821 -29.32 12.66 -23.37
C GLY A 821 -29.88 11.79 -24.50
N LEU A 822 -30.82 12.29 -25.30
CA LEU A 822 -31.43 11.51 -26.39
C LEU A 822 -30.42 11.20 -27.51
N ASP A 823 -30.46 9.95 -27.97
CA ASP A 823 -29.71 9.47 -29.11
C ASP A 823 -30.24 10.05 -30.44
N ALA A 824 -29.61 9.70 -31.57
CA ALA A 824 -30.04 10.23 -32.87
C ALA A 824 -31.45 9.77 -33.28
N SER A 825 -31.90 8.59 -32.83
CA SER A 825 -33.17 7.99 -33.23
C SER A 825 -34.37 8.61 -32.49
N THR A 826 -34.16 9.13 -31.28
CA THR A 826 -35.21 9.66 -30.40
C THR A 826 -35.25 11.19 -30.32
N ARG A 827 -34.15 11.87 -30.68
CA ARG A 827 -33.98 13.32 -30.50
C ARG A 827 -35.02 14.19 -31.21
N GLU A 828 -35.41 13.86 -32.44
CA GLU A 828 -36.39 14.66 -33.18
C GLU A 828 -37.75 14.68 -32.47
N GLU A 829 -38.22 13.51 -32.05
CA GLU A 829 -39.49 13.34 -31.34
C GLU A 829 -39.46 14.08 -29.99
N GLY A 830 -38.38 13.93 -29.22
CA GLY A 830 -38.23 14.59 -27.92
C GLY A 830 -38.18 16.12 -28.02
N LEU A 831 -37.41 16.67 -28.96
CA LEU A 831 -37.34 18.11 -29.20
C LEU A 831 -38.67 18.68 -29.66
N ARG A 832 -39.35 17.98 -30.57
CA ARG A 832 -40.68 18.37 -31.05
C ARG A 832 -41.68 18.42 -29.89
N TRP A 833 -41.71 17.38 -29.06
CA TRP A 833 -42.56 17.34 -27.87
C TRP A 833 -42.30 18.51 -26.93
N TRP A 834 -41.03 18.87 -26.68
CA TRP A 834 -40.70 19.99 -25.81
C TRP A 834 -41.20 21.32 -26.37
N LEU A 835 -40.97 21.57 -27.67
CA LEU A 835 -41.44 22.79 -28.34
C LEU A 835 -42.96 22.92 -28.31
N ASP A 836 -43.68 21.81 -28.49
CA ASP A 836 -45.14 21.78 -28.48
C ASP A 836 -45.74 22.02 -27.08
N ASN A 837 -45.00 21.69 -26.00
CA ASN A 837 -45.53 21.73 -24.63
C ASN A 837 -44.92 22.79 -23.70
N ARG A 838 -43.74 23.37 -23.97
CA ARG A 838 -43.04 24.31 -23.07
C ARG A 838 -43.90 25.47 -22.56
N ALA A 839 -44.74 26.04 -23.44
CA ALA A 839 -45.64 27.13 -23.07
C ALA A 839 -46.69 26.68 -22.03
N SER A 840 -47.20 25.45 -22.16
CA SER A 840 -48.12 24.86 -21.20
C SER A 840 -47.44 24.49 -19.88
N PHE A 841 -46.12 24.23 -19.92
CA PHE A 841 -45.28 24.00 -18.74
C PHE A 841 -44.92 25.30 -18.01
N GLY A 842 -45.07 26.45 -18.65
CA GLY A 842 -44.73 27.77 -18.07
C GLY A 842 -43.24 28.10 -18.22
N VAL A 843 -42.60 27.56 -19.26
CA VAL A 843 -41.19 27.75 -19.64
C VAL A 843 -41.09 28.48 -20.97
#